data_AF-A0A815LNK3-F1
#
_entry.id   AF-A0A815LNK3-F1
#
_cell.length_a   1.000
_cell.length_b   1.000
_cell.length_c   1.000
_cell.angle_alpha   90.00
_cell.angle_beta   90.00
_cell.angle_gamma   90.00
#
_symmetry.space_group_name_H-M   'P 1'
#
loop_
_entity.id
_entity.type
_entity.pdbx_description
1 polymer ?
#
loop_
_entity_poly.entity_id
_entity_poly.type
_entity_poly.pdbx_seq_one_letter_code
_entity_poly.pdbx_strand_id
1 'polypeptide(L)'
;MADDSDEEQVGEEQVKEEPVPEKPKKIFINHVDTYHGKNIARIFARVKPGSTGDTGGEEEEAAEEENGDQRQKQLYDENPIENGWKVSGTIKNTQGYKRAPFMQEIIQYKDRNQLTEYLKEMNVIIYDITQDPEQVDEAVWACQKLESLINELDHQITFILLSSVMTWAKTPANEDEVPYSEDEFRRRRAHPNFKERHSAEKLITKLGLTNKKKLLTYVVATGLTYGMEENVFHYIFKAAWHNVPEVPVFGKGQNSLPTIHIIDLAAVLQNLADQQFKIRYIVATDTSKDTLIRITRKVSQALGMGRVKTVDEEDAMLNRDITQADYDMLLSNMQFEPMFIREQMNIKWHCENGIPENIEKIVEEYRTQRNLRPIKICVLGPPAAGKTTIAKQLAQEYKLHYLSMKDVIEETKNEMEQLVKRSDESEQNEEEIDEEDTDETLADRVDEARSVLERLEEARRDNKDARLDDDLLTQIFKIKLMSPPCQNQGYVLDGYPKTSDQAQNLFGAAGEEEEEGAEDKKPPVNEQIIPEHVVILEASNDFLRQRIMHLPEKVVAGTHNTELEFKRRLKTYNDLGDDSHPAKFFEEVDRPGETMKIDDDLSVNHRNIVKKIMDRVKEPRNYGPTAEEQEIAKRNEIAEKEKREREDREERERNEEEAANDRAKKQKDWTTKLEQIKREEFQMLDAQSTPLRNYLMAHVMPTLTKALIECCQVRPDDPIDFVAEYLFKENPQV
;
A
#
# COMPACT_ATOMS: atom_id res chain seq x y z
N MET A 1 24.94 -46.33 -77.97
CA MET A 1 25.06 -47.79 -77.99
C MET A 1 26.14 -48.13 -76.97
N ALA A 2 25.96 -47.90 -75.66
CA ALA A 2 24.87 -48.27 -74.76
C ALA A 2 24.59 -49.77 -74.90
N ASP A 3 25.20 -50.54 -73.99
CA ASP A 3 24.98 -51.96 -73.79
C ASP A 3 24.64 -52.16 -72.31
N ASP A 4 23.50 -52.79 -72.08
CA ASP A 4 22.83 -53.05 -70.82
C ASP A 4 23.54 -54.15 -70.01
N SER A 5 23.54 -54.00 -68.69
CA SER A 5 23.46 -55.14 -67.78
C SER A 5 22.68 -54.72 -66.53
N ASP A 6 21.52 -55.35 -66.39
CA ASP A 6 20.55 -55.24 -65.30
C ASP A 6 21.17 -55.50 -63.92
N GLU A 7 20.97 -54.57 -62.98
CA GLU A 7 21.04 -54.83 -61.54
C GLU A 7 19.66 -54.55 -60.92
N GLU A 8 19.07 -55.60 -60.35
CA GLU A 8 17.82 -55.58 -59.59
C GLU A 8 17.96 -54.69 -58.34
N GLN A 9 17.28 -53.54 -58.31
CA GLN A 9 17.01 -52.79 -57.08
C GLN A 9 15.73 -53.32 -56.44
N VAL A 10 15.89 -54.18 -55.44
CA VAL A 10 14.85 -54.46 -54.44
C VAL A 10 14.71 -53.21 -53.58
N GLY A 11 13.60 -52.49 -53.75
CA GLY A 11 13.24 -51.36 -52.89
C GLY A 11 12.88 -51.89 -51.50
N GLU A 12 13.74 -51.59 -50.51
CA GLU A 12 13.35 -51.63 -49.11
C GLU A 12 12.36 -50.47 -48.87
N GLU A 13 11.07 -50.78 -48.79
CA GLU A 13 10.07 -49.90 -48.18
C GLU A 13 10.47 -49.69 -46.72
N GLN A 14 11.12 -48.55 -46.45
CA GLN A 14 11.23 -48.02 -45.09
C GLN A 14 9.81 -47.72 -44.61
N VAL A 15 9.28 -48.64 -43.80
CA VAL A 15 8.12 -48.39 -42.94
C VAL A 15 8.48 -47.19 -42.07
N LYS A 16 7.94 -46.02 -42.41
CA LYS A 16 7.91 -44.87 -41.51
C LYS A 16 7.12 -45.31 -40.28
N GLU A 17 7.82 -45.64 -39.20
CA GLU A 17 7.22 -45.71 -37.88
C GLU A 17 6.63 -44.32 -37.60
N GLU A 18 5.29 -44.24 -37.59
CA GLU A 18 4.59 -43.08 -37.05
C GLU A 18 5.04 -42.89 -35.60
N PRO A 19 5.40 -41.67 -35.16
CA PRO A 19 5.80 -41.44 -33.79
C PRO A 19 4.62 -41.78 -32.88
N VAL A 20 4.79 -42.82 -32.06
CA VAL A 20 3.84 -43.18 -30.99
C VAL A 20 3.61 -41.94 -30.14
N PRO A 21 2.37 -41.47 -29.93
CA PRO A 21 2.12 -40.31 -29.09
C PRO A 21 2.61 -40.62 -27.67
N GLU A 22 3.69 -39.94 -27.26
CA GLU A 22 4.23 -40.08 -25.91
C GLU A 22 3.13 -39.74 -24.90
N LYS A 23 2.94 -40.63 -23.91
CA LYS A 23 1.98 -40.37 -22.83
C LYS A 23 2.36 -39.04 -22.15
N PRO A 24 1.41 -38.15 -21.88
CA PRO A 24 1.71 -36.85 -21.30
C PRO A 24 2.28 -37.05 -19.89
N LYS A 25 3.50 -36.53 -19.65
CA LYS A 25 4.17 -36.67 -18.36
C LYS A 25 3.44 -35.86 -17.28
N LYS A 26 3.23 -36.49 -16.13
CA LYS A 26 2.53 -35.91 -14.98
C LYS A 26 3.52 -35.49 -13.90
N ILE A 27 3.27 -34.35 -13.27
CA ILE A 27 4.06 -33.82 -12.15
C ILE A 27 3.16 -33.54 -10.94
N PHE A 28 3.67 -33.89 -9.76
CA PHE A 28 3.07 -33.57 -8.48
C PHE A 28 3.87 -32.48 -7.77
N ILE A 29 3.20 -31.45 -7.25
CA ILE A 29 3.79 -30.41 -6.41
C ILE A 29 2.91 -30.24 -5.15
N ASN A 30 3.49 -30.29 -3.96
CA ASN A 30 2.74 -30.01 -2.73
C ASN A 30 2.48 -28.50 -2.56
N HIS A 31 1.33 -28.15 -1.98
CA HIS A 31 0.95 -26.77 -1.64
C HIS A 31 1.11 -25.76 -2.78
N VAL A 32 0.38 -25.96 -3.87
CA VAL A 32 0.46 -25.11 -5.08
C VAL A 32 -0.11 -23.70 -4.88
N ASP A 33 -0.74 -23.45 -3.73
CA ASP A 33 -1.19 -22.12 -3.30
C ASP A 33 -0.09 -21.28 -2.67
N THR A 34 1.08 -21.85 -2.39
CA THR A 34 2.21 -21.13 -1.78
C THR A 34 3.13 -20.50 -2.83
N TYR A 35 4.04 -19.62 -2.39
CA TYR A 35 4.92 -18.88 -3.29
C TYR A 35 5.80 -19.79 -4.17
N HIS A 36 6.40 -20.85 -3.62
CA HIS A 36 7.19 -21.80 -4.42
C HIS A 36 6.28 -22.67 -5.29
N GLY A 37 5.25 -23.27 -4.68
CA GLY A 37 4.34 -24.19 -5.38
C GLY A 37 3.68 -23.54 -6.59
N LYS A 38 3.13 -22.33 -6.45
CA LYS A 38 2.46 -21.56 -7.50
C LYS A 38 3.40 -21.26 -8.68
N ASN A 39 4.58 -20.71 -8.38
CA ASN A 39 5.52 -20.26 -9.41
C ASN A 39 6.16 -21.44 -10.16
N ILE A 40 6.56 -22.49 -9.43
CA ILE A 40 7.12 -23.71 -10.03
C ILE A 40 6.06 -24.40 -10.90
N ALA A 41 4.83 -24.58 -10.38
CA ALA A 41 3.73 -25.17 -11.14
C ALA A 41 3.44 -24.42 -12.45
N ARG A 42 3.41 -23.08 -12.39
CA ARG A 42 3.17 -22.22 -13.56
C ARG A 42 4.24 -22.43 -14.64
N ILE A 43 5.51 -22.52 -14.25
CA ILE A 43 6.63 -22.72 -15.20
C ILE A 43 6.56 -24.12 -15.81
N PHE A 44 6.38 -25.17 -15.00
CA PHE A 44 6.28 -26.54 -15.51
C PHE A 44 5.12 -26.74 -16.49
N ALA A 45 3.97 -26.10 -16.27
CA ALA A 45 2.82 -26.18 -17.18
C ALA A 45 3.10 -25.62 -18.60
N ARG A 46 4.19 -24.87 -18.76
CA ARG A 46 4.56 -24.16 -20.00
C ARG A 46 5.78 -24.73 -20.69
N VAL A 47 6.42 -25.71 -20.10
CA VAL A 47 7.59 -26.35 -20.69
C VAL A 47 7.22 -27.74 -21.18
N LYS A 48 7.73 -28.09 -22.37
CA LYS A 48 7.58 -29.44 -22.89
C LYS A 48 8.53 -30.37 -22.12
N PRO A 49 8.08 -31.55 -21.67
CA PRO A 49 8.99 -32.50 -21.05
C PRO A 49 10.14 -32.88 -22.00
N GLY A 50 11.38 -32.77 -21.55
CA GLY A 50 12.57 -33.09 -22.34
C GLY A 50 13.11 -31.95 -23.21
N SER A 51 12.48 -30.77 -23.26
CA SER A 51 12.97 -29.62 -24.04
C SER A 51 14.04 -28.80 -23.33
N THR A 52 14.69 -29.38 -22.31
CA THR A 52 15.76 -28.71 -21.59
C THR A 52 16.98 -28.53 -22.51
N GLY A 53 17.14 -27.32 -23.05
CA GLY A 53 18.18 -26.95 -24.01
C GLY A 53 17.77 -26.90 -25.48
N ASP A 54 16.50 -27.13 -25.82
CA ASP A 54 15.99 -27.11 -27.20
C ASP A 54 14.99 -25.95 -27.37
N THR A 55 15.52 -24.74 -27.49
CA THR A 55 14.80 -23.58 -28.00
C THR A 55 15.48 -23.17 -29.29
N GLY A 56 14.89 -23.52 -30.44
CA GLY A 56 15.14 -22.90 -31.73
C GLY A 56 16.53 -23.15 -32.33
N GLY A 57 16.58 -23.56 -33.59
CA GLY A 57 17.82 -23.42 -34.36
C GLY A 57 18.25 -21.95 -34.41
N GLU A 58 19.50 -21.72 -34.81
CA GLU A 58 20.18 -20.42 -35.04
C GLU A 58 19.38 -19.37 -35.86
N GLU A 59 18.20 -19.72 -36.38
CA GLU A 59 17.25 -18.83 -37.05
C GLU A 59 16.28 -18.08 -36.09
N GLU A 60 16.05 -18.55 -34.85
CA GLU A 60 15.26 -17.80 -33.85
C GLU A 60 16.12 -16.77 -33.10
N GLU A 61 17.41 -17.02 -32.87
CA GLU A 61 18.32 -16.07 -32.20
C GLU A 61 18.44 -14.73 -32.95
N ALA A 62 18.31 -14.72 -34.28
CA ALA A 62 18.34 -13.50 -35.09
C ALA A 62 17.02 -12.69 -35.06
N ALA A 63 15.91 -13.29 -34.63
CA ALA A 63 14.63 -12.60 -34.41
C ALA A 63 14.41 -12.22 -32.92
N GLU A 64 15.28 -12.72 -32.03
CA GLU A 64 15.15 -12.63 -30.57
C GLU A 64 15.79 -11.38 -29.94
N GLU A 65 16.73 -10.71 -30.61
CA GLU A 65 17.31 -9.45 -30.12
C GLU A 65 16.36 -8.24 -30.28
N GLU A 66 15.34 -8.33 -31.13
CA GLU A 66 14.39 -7.22 -31.35
C GLU A 66 13.15 -7.25 -30.42
N ASN A 67 12.88 -8.32 -29.65
CA ASN A 67 11.62 -8.47 -28.90
C ASN A 67 11.73 -9.17 -27.52
N GLY A 68 12.66 -8.74 -26.65
CA GLY A 68 12.73 -9.22 -25.25
C GLY A 68 11.40 -9.08 -24.47
N ASP A 69 10.58 -8.10 -24.87
CA ASP A 69 9.29 -7.74 -24.28
C ASP A 69 8.18 -8.80 -24.51
N GLN A 70 8.30 -9.62 -25.57
CA GLN A 70 7.33 -10.70 -25.86
C GLN A 70 7.58 -11.94 -25.00
N ARG A 71 8.83 -12.25 -24.66
CA ARG A 71 9.19 -13.41 -23.84
C ARG A 71 8.82 -13.21 -22.37
N GLN A 72 9.02 -12.01 -21.83
CA GLN A 72 8.53 -11.64 -20.49
C GLN A 72 7.01 -11.81 -20.40
N LYS A 73 6.24 -11.24 -21.34
CA LYS A 73 4.77 -11.43 -21.40
C LYS A 73 4.36 -12.90 -21.46
N GLN A 74 5.13 -13.74 -22.17
CA GLN A 74 4.92 -15.19 -22.23
C GLN A 74 5.37 -15.96 -20.98
N LEU A 75 6.17 -15.41 -20.06
CA LEU A 75 6.51 -16.05 -18.77
C LEU A 75 5.40 -15.86 -17.72
N TYR A 76 4.65 -14.75 -17.80
CA TYR A 76 3.65 -14.35 -16.80
C TYR A 76 2.20 -14.76 -17.08
N ASP A 77 1.91 -15.27 -18.28
CA ASP A 77 0.58 -15.80 -18.63
C ASP A 77 0.26 -17.07 -17.80
N GLU A 78 -1.03 -17.35 -17.59
CA GLU A 78 -1.49 -18.45 -16.74
C GLU A 78 -1.93 -19.68 -17.54
N ASN A 79 -2.01 -19.55 -18.87
CA ASN A 79 -2.49 -20.62 -19.72
C ASN A 79 -1.42 -21.71 -19.94
N PRO A 80 -1.78 -23.01 -19.78
CA PRO A 80 -0.90 -24.12 -20.08
C PRO A 80 -0.78 -24.35 -21.59
N ILE A 81 0.34 -24.92 -22.04
CA ILE A 81 0.55 -25.30 -23.44
C ILE A 81 -0.02 -26.71 -23.66
N GLU A 82 -0.62 -26.99 -24.82
CA GLU A 82 -1.26 -28.28 -25.14
C GLU A 82 -0.34 -29.50 -24.93
N ASN A 83 0.97 -29.33 -25.12
CA ASN A 83 2.00 -30.36 -24.95
C ASN A 83 2.90 -30.16 -23.70
N GLY A 84 2.45 -29.37 -22.73
CA GLY A 84 3.19 -29.11 -21.48
C GLY A 84 3.03 -30.19 -20.40
N TRP A 85 3.72 -30.04 -19.27
CA TRP A 85 3.54 -30.94 -18.12
C TRP A 85 2.12 -30.88 -17.55
N LYS A 86 1.62 -32.05 -17.18
CA LYS A 86 0.34 -32.20 -16.49
C LYS A 86 0.51 -31.99 -14.99
N VAL A 87 0.28 -30.76 -14.52
CA VAL A 87 0.52 -30.36 -13.12
C VAL A 87 -0.66 -30.70 -12.22
N SER A 88 -0.39 -31.52 -11.21
CA SER A 88 -1.32 -31.87 -10.13
C SER A 88 -0.69 -31.53 -8.78
N GLY A 89 -1.50 -31.21 -7.77
CA GLY A 89 -0.93 -30.84 -6.48
C GLY A 89 -1.94 -30.66 -5.37
N THR A 90 -1.43 -30.50 -4.15
CA THR A 90 -2.22 -30.24 -2.94
C THR A 90 -2.30 -28.75 -2.66
N ILE A 91 -3.18 -28.33 -1.77
CA ILE A 91 -3.37 -26.94 -1.36
C ILE A 91 -3.36 -26.87 0.16
N LYS A 92 -2.71 -25.85 0.72
CA LYS A 92 -2.69 -25.58 2.16
C LYS A 92 -3.98 -24.89 2.61
N ASN A 93 -4.36 -23.79 1.95
CA ASN A 93 -5.56 -23.02 2.29
C ASN A 93 -6.74 -23.31 1.36
N THR A 94 -7.67 -24.15 1.83
CA THR A 94 -8.86 -24.54 1.04
C THR A 94 -9.90 -23.42 0.92
N GLN A 95 -9.84 -22.37 1.75
CA GLN A 95 -10.82 -21.27 1.74
C GLN A 95 -10.45 -20.20 0.71
N GLY A 96 -11.30 -20.02 -0.30
CA GLY A 96 -11.19 -18.91 -1.26
C GLY A 96 -10.22 -19.12 -2.43
N TYR A 97 -9.50 -20.24 -2.49
CA TYR A 97 -8.62 -20.54 -3.61
C TYR A 97 -9.42 -20.87 -4.89
N LYS A 98 -9.24 -20.05 -5.93
CA LYS A 98 -9.72 -20.35 -7.28
C LYS A 98 -8.66 -21.19 -7.98
N ARG A 99 -9.06 -22.34 -8.51
CA ARG A 99 -8.18 -23.21 -9.31
C ARG A 99 -7.58 -22.41 -10.46
N ALA A 100 -6.25 -22.32 -10.49
CA ALA A 100 -5.54 -21.63 -11.55
C ALA A 100 -5.65 -22.37 -12.90
N PRO A 101 -5.61 -21.67 -14.04
CA PRO A 101 -5.77 -22.27 -15.37
C PRO A 101 -4.71 -23.33 -15.69
N PHE A 102 -3.48 -23.16 -15.19
CA PHE A 102 -2.37 -24.09 -15.39
C PHE A 102 -2.48 -25.42 -14.62
N MET A 103 -3.43 -25.54 -13.67
CA MET A 103 -3.59 -26.74 -12.85
C MET A 103 -4.52 -27.75 -13.52
N GLN A 104 -4.07 -29.01 -13.68
CA GLN A 104 -4.93 -30.09 -14.17
C GLN A 104 -5.83 -30.68 -13.09
N GLU A 105 -5.32 -30.87 -11.88
CA GLU A 105 -6.09 -31.44 -10.79
C GLU A 105 -5.56 -30.96 -9.43
N ILE A 106 -6.49 -30.65 -8.53
CA ILE A 106 -6.19 -30.37 -7.12
C ILE A 106 -6.53 -31.63 -6.35
N ILE A 107 -5.51 -32.26 -5.77
CA ILE A 107 -5.65 -33.51 -5.04
C ILE A 107 -6.06 -33.18 -3.60
N GLN A 108 -7.31 -33.46 -3.27
CA GLN A 108 -7.81 -33.44 -1.89
C GLN A 108 -7.92 -34.86 -1.38
N TYR A 109 -7.27 -35.16 -0.27
CA TYR A 109 -7.27 -36.48 0.33
C TYR A 109 -7.63 -36.41 1.81
N LYS A 110 -8.34 -37.42 2.31
CA LYS A 110 -8.67 -37.56 3.74
C LYS A 110 -7.73 -38.53 4.44
N ASP A 111 -7.15 -39.46 3.69
CA ASP A 111 -6.21 -40.47 4.17
C ASP A 111 -4.97 -40.50 3.26
N ARG A 112 -3.80 -40.70 3.85
CA ARG A 112 -2.50 -40.71 3.14
C ARG A 112 -2.44 -41.86 2.11
N ASN A 113 -3.18 -42.94 2.31
CA ASN A 113 -3.27 -44.03 1.33
C ASN A 113 -3.89 -43.57 0.00
N GLN A 114 -4.84 -42.63 0.02
CA GLN A 114 -5.42 -42.07 -1.22
C GLN A 114 -4.38 -41.28 -2.00
N LEU A 115 -3.55 -40.49 -1.30
CA LEU A 115 -2.44 -39.77 -1.91
C LEU A 115 -1.44 -40.72 -2.57
N THR A 116 -1.20 -41.89 -1.98
CA THR A 116 -0.26 -42.89 -2.51
C THR A 116 -0.62 -43.34 -3.93
N GLU A 117 -1.92 -43.58 -4.20
CA GLU A 117 -2.36 -44.01 -5.53
C GLU A 117 -2.11 -42.92 -6.58
N TYR A 118 -2.32 -41.64 -6.23
CA TYR A 118 -1.97 -40.53 -7.12
C TYR A 118 -0.46 -40.44 -7.35
N LEU A 119 0.36 -40.58 -6.30
CA LEU A 119 1.82 -40.47 -6.42
C LEU A 119 2.42 -41.57 -7.32
N LYS A 120 1.83 -42.77 -7.37
CA LYS A 120 2.27 -43.85 -8.27
C LYS A 120 2.14 -43.48 -9.75
N GLU A 121 1.13 -42.69 -10.11
CA GLU A 121 0.89 -42.30 -11.50
C GLU A 121 1.81 -41.16 -11.99
N MET A 122 2.52 -40.50 -11.07
CA MET A 122 3.33 -39.32 -11.38
C MET A 122 4.71 -39.70 -11.90
N ASN A 123 5.25 -38.92 -12.83
CA ASN A 123 6.62 -39.09 -13.32
C ASN A 123 7.61 -38.33 -12.44
N VAL A 124 7.22 -37.13 -12.00
CA VAL A 124 8.03 -36.26 -11.15
C VAL A 124 7.20 -35.85 -9.94
N ILE A 125 7.82 -35.88 -8.77
CA ILE A 125 7.20 -35.51 -7.50
C ILE A 125 8.11 -34.49 -6.84
N ILE A 126 7.62 -33.27 -6.66
CA ILE A 126 8.33 -32.18 -5.98
C ILE A 126 7.65 -31.96 -4.62
N TYR A 127 8.43 -32.12 -3.56
CA TYR A 127 8.01 -31.78 -2.20
C TYR A 127 8.84 -30.60 -1.68
N ASP A 128 8.17 -29.47 -1.48
CA ASP A 128 8.68 -28.28 -0.81
C ASP A 128 8.45 -28.37 0.71
N ILE A 129 9.56 -28.35 1.45
CA ILE A 129 9.60 -28.30 2.92
C ILE A 129 10.22 -27.00 3.44
N THR A 130 10.47 -26.03 2.56
CA THR A 130 11.08 -24.74 2.93
C THR A 130 10.09 -23.86 3.68
N GLN A 131 8.85 -23.76 3.20
CA GLN A 131 7.84 -22.85 3.75
C GLN A 131 7.05 -23.43 4.92
N ASP A 132 6.78 -24.73 4.92
CA ASP A 132 5.97 -25.40 5.94
C ASP A 132 6.73 -26.54 6.62
N PRO A 133 7.02 -26.44 7.94
CA PRO A 133 7.63 -27.52 8.70
C PRO A 133 6.78 -28.80 8.74
N GLU A 134 5.45 -28.70 8.70
CA GLU A 134 4.56 -29.87 8.80
C GLU A 134 4.68 -30.81 7.59
N GLN A 135 5.15 -30.28 6.45
CA GLN A 135 5.36 -31.04 5.22
C GLN A 135 6.59 -31.96 5.28
N VAL A 136 7.48 -31.79 6.27
CA VAL A 136 8.67 -32.64 6.44
C VAL A 136 8.28 -34.10 6.66
N ASP A 137 7.32 -34.35 7.56
CA ASP A 137 6.85 -35.70 7.88
C ASP A 137 6.10 -36.34 6.71
N GLU A 138 5.33 -35.54 5.96
CA GLU A 138 4.62 -36.01 4.77
C GLU A 138 5.60 -36.39 3.66
N ALA A 139 6.61 -35.56 3.38
CA ALA A 139 7.61 -35.83 2.35
C ALA A 139 8.44 -37.09 2.66
N VAL A 140 8.85 -37.26 3.93
CA VAL A 140 9.56 -38.47 4.39
C VAL A 140 8.67 -39.70 4.23
N TRP A 141 7.41 -39.62 4.68
CA TRP A 141 6.46 -40.71 4.55
C TRP A 141 6.21 -41.08 3.08
N ALA A 142 6.01 -40.10 2.20
CA ALA A 142 5.75 -40.31 0.78
C ALA A 142 6.93 -41.04 0.11
N CYS A 143 8.16 -40.59 0.35
CA CYS A 143 9.35 -41.23 -0.19
C CYS A 143 9.56 -42.66 0.33
N GLN A 144 9.33 -42.91 1.63
CA GLN A 144 9.39 -44.27 2.21
C GLN A 144 8.31 -45.18 1.63
N LYS A 145 7.10 -44.64 1.42
CA LYS A 145 6.00 -45.41 0.86
C LYS A 145 6.29 -45.80 -0.59
N LEU A 146 6.80 -44.87 -1.40
CA LEU A 146 7.26 -45.15 -2.76
C LEU A 146 8.39 -46.18 -2.78
N GLU A 147 9.35 -46.12 -1.84
CA GLU A 147 10.39 -47.15 -1.71
C GLU A 147 9.79 -48.54 -1.41
N SER A 148 8.85 -48.61 -0.47
CA SER A 148 8.20 -49.89 -0.11
C SER A 148 7.41 -50.50 -1.27
N LEU A 149 6.96 -49.67 -2.21
CA LEU A 149 6.16 -50.05 -3.38
C LEU A 149 6.96 -50.09 -4.68
N ILE A 150 8.29 -50.06 -4.63
CA ILE A 150 9.17 -50.07 -5.83
C ILE A 150 8.82 -51.20 -6.81
N ASN A 151 8.35 -52.35 -6.32
CA ASN A 151 7.98 -53.47 -7.18
C ASN A 151 6.68 -53.24 -7.97
N GLU A 152 5.77 -52.41 -7.45
CA GLU A 152 4.49 -52.04 -8.08
C GLU A 152 4.62 -50.87 -9.06
N LEU A 153 5.77 -50.19 -9.10
CA LEU A 153 5.99 -49.07 -10.01
C LEU A 153 6.22 -49.57 -11.45
N ASP A 154 5.36 -49.10 -12.37
CA ASP A 154 5.39 -49.40 -13.80
C ASP A 154 6.40 -48.55 -14.58
N HIS A 155 6.74 -47.36 -14.05
CA HIS A 155 7.69 -46.42 -14.63
C HIS A 155 8.66 -45.88 -13.58
N GLN A 156 9.68 -45.16 -14.03
CA GLN A 156 10.62 -44.48 -13.15
C GLN A 156 10.00 -43.20 -12.59
N ILE A 157 10.10 -43.01 -11.28
CA ILE A 157 9.65 -41.80 -10.57
C ILE A 157 10.87 -41.00 -10.11
N THR A 158 10.90 -39.72 -10.45
CA THR A 158 11.87 -38.75 -9.93
C THR A 158 11.25 -37.99 -8.76
N PHE A 159 11.78 -38.21 -7.56
CA PHE A 159 11.38 -37.55 -6.32
C PHE A 159 12.39 -36.44 -6.00
N ILE A 160 11.93 -35.19 -5.96
CA ILE A 160 12.76 -34.02 -5.66
C ILE A 160 12.28 -33.41 -4.35
N LEU A 161 13.17 -33.38 -3.35
CA LEU A 161 12.95 -32.66 -2.10
C LEU A 161 13.57 -31.26 -2.21
N LEU A 162 12.73 -30.23 -2.14
CA LEU A 162 13.14 -28.84 -1.98
C LEU A 162 13.34 -28.54 -0.49
N SER A 163 14.59 -28.36 -0.09
CA SER A 163 15.02 -27.98 1.25
C SER A 163 15.73 -26.63 1.24
N SER A 164 16.18 -26.15 2.38
CA SER A 164 16.80 -24.83 2.55
C SER A 164 18.29 -24.94 2.90
N VAL A 165 19.11 -24.01 2.40
CA VAL A 165 20.52 -23.82 2.80
C VAL A 165 20.70 -23.61 4.31
N MET A 166 19.65 -23.29 5.07
CA MET A 166 19.69 -23.21 6.54
C MET A 166 20.11 -24.52 7.24
N THR A 167 20.13 -25.65 6.51
CA THR A 167 20.76 -26.90 6.99
C THR A 167 22.30 -26.82 7.08
N TRP A 168 22.88 -25.72 6.60
CA TRP A 168 24.30 -25.38 6.70
C TRP A 168 24.62 -24.23 7.66
N ALA A 169 23.62 -23.53 8.20
CA ALA A 169 23.81 -22.25 8.89
C ALA A 169 24.76 -22.24 10.10
N LYS A 170 25.01 -23.39 10.77
CA LYS A 170 25.97 -23.50 11.89
C LYS A 170 27.24 -24.25 11.53
N THR A 171 27.49 -24.46 10.24
CA THR A 171 28.74 -25.04 9.76
C THR A 171 29.86 -24.04 10.06
N PRO A 172 30.96 -24.46 10.72
CA PRO A 172 32.07 -23.55 10.98
C PRO A 172 32.60 -23.03 9.64
N ALA A 173 32.82 -21.72 9.56
CA ALA A 173 33.45 -21.11 8.39
C ALA A 173 34.82 -21.77 8.15
N ASN A 174 35.16 -21.94 6.87
CA ASN A 174 36.48 -22.38 6.47
C ASN A 174 37.52 -21.33 6.93
N GLU A 175 38.70 -21.79 7.36
CA GLU A 175 39.76 -20.93 7.92
C GLU A 175 40.19 -19.80 6.95
N ASP A 176 39.94 -19.99 5.64
CA ASP A 176 40.30 -19.08 4.55
C ASP A 176 39.09 -18.37 3.89
N GLU A 177 37.90 -18.36 4.51
CA GLU A 177 36.65 -17.76 3.96
C GLU A 177 36.22 -18.30 2.58
N VAL A 178 36.73 -19.46 2.17
CA VAL A 178 36.39 -20.09 0.89
C VAL A 178 34.91 -20.49 0.86
N PRO A 179 34.17 -20.19 -0.23
CA PRO A 179 32.78 -20.61 -0.42
C PRO A 179 32.58 -22.12 -0.25
N TYR A 180 31.44 -22.51 0.28
CA TYR A 180 31.10 -23.92 0.45
C TYR A 180 30.84 -24.59 -0.89
N SER A 181 31.37 -25.80 -1.05
CA SER A 181 31.08 -26.70 -2.18
C SER A 181 30.09 -27.79 -1.77
N GLU A 182 29.30 -28.26 -2.74
CA GLU A 182 28.35 -29.37 -2.58
C GLU A 182 29.02 -30.65 -2.06
N ASP A 183 30.31 -30.86 -2.34
CA ASP A 183 31.06 -32.04 -1.86
C ASP A 183 31.21 -32.07 -0.33
N GLU A 184 31.12 -30.92 0.33
CA GLU A 184 31.27 -30.79 1.78
C GLU A 184 30.00 -31.09 2.56
N PHE A 185 28.92 -31.51 1.88
CA PHE A 185 27.58 -31.67 2.47
C PHE A 185 27.53 -32.61 3.68
N ARG A 186 28.50 -33.51 3.83
CA ARG A 186 28.61 -34.42 4.97
C ARG A 186 29.06 -33.74 6.26
N ARG A 187 29.75 -32.60 6.17
CA ARG A 187 30.30 -31.84 7.31
C ARG A 187 29.33 -30.78 7.84
N ARG A 188 28.23 -30.50 7.13
CA ARG A 188 27.27 -29.44 7.45
C ARG A 188 26.61 -29.58 8.82
N ARG A 189 26.31 -28.44 9.43
CA ARG A 189 25.55 -28.34 10.69
C ARG A 189 24.35 -27.42 10.52
N ALA A 190 23.17 -27.98 10.75
CA ALA A 190 21.90 -27.26 10.62
C ALA A 190 21.63 -26.32 11.79
N HIS A 191 20.90 -25.24 11.51
CA HIS A 191 20.28 -24.41 12.55
C HIS A 191 19.34 -25.26 13.43
N PRO A 192 19.18 -24.98 14.74
CA PRO A 192 18.26 -25.70 15.62
C PRO A 192 16.84 -25.86 15.08
N ASN A 193 16.30 -24.80 14.46
CA ASN A 193 14.96 -24.80 13.85
C ASN A 193 14.85 -25.63 12.57
N PHE A 194 15.98 -26.10 12.00
CA PHE A 194 16.06 -26.81 10.72
C PHE A 194 16.61 -28.23 10.86
N LYS A 195 16.70 -28.77 12.08
CA LYS A 195 17.22 -30.13 12.36
C LYS A 195 16.36 -31.24 11.76
N GLU A 196 15.04 -31.05 11.74
CA GLU A 196 14.09 -32.01 11.16
C GLU A 196 14.28 -32.09 9.65
N ARG A 197 14.38 -30.92 8.98
CA ARG A 197 14.70 -30.82 7.54
C ARG A 197 16.01 -31.55 7.21
N HIS A 198 17.09 -31.29 7.96
CA HIS A 198 18.37 -31.99 7.79
C HIS A 198 18.26 -33.52 7.96
N SER A 199 17.40 -33.98 8.87
CA SER A 199 17.16 -35.40 9.07
C SER A 199 16.41 -36.02 7.89
N ALA A 200 15.40 -35.32 7.36
CA ALA A 200 14.67 -35.71 6.16
C ALA A 200 15.58 -35.79 4.93
N GLU A 201 16.43 -34.78 4.71
CA GLU A 201 17.41 -34.77 3.60
C GLU A 201 18.30 -36.02 3.61
N LYS A 202 18.86 -36.38 4.78
CA LYS A 202 19.70 -37.57 4.94
C LYS A 202 18.95 -38.86 4.62
N LEU A 203 17.70 -38.94 5.08
CA LEU A 203 16.87 -40.10 4.89
C LEU A 203 16.52 -40.28 3.42
N ILE A 204 16.04 -39.23 2.74
CA ILE A 204 15.66 -39.27 1.32
C ILE A 204 16.88 -39.58 0.44
N THR A 205 18.03 -38.97 0.72
CA THR A 205 19.29 -39.28 0.02
C THR A 205 19.66 -40.76 0.16
N LYS A 206 19.40 -41.38 1.31
CA LYS A 206 19.65 -42.80 1.54
C LYS A 206 18.68 -43.70 0.78
N LEU A 207 17.39 -43.34 0.72
CA LEU A 207 16.36 -44.10 0.01
C LEU A 207 16.64 -44.17 -1.51
N GLY A 208 17.20 -43.11 -2.10
CA GLY A 208 17.60 -43.11 -3.52
C GLY A 208 18.78 -44.02 -3.88
N LEU A 209 19.45 -44.63 -2.89
CA LEU A 209 20.54 -45.58 -3.14
C LEU A 209 20.02 -47.01 -3.35
N THR A 210 18.80 -47.34 -2.91
CA THR A 210 18.27 -48.71 -2.89
C THR A 210 17.96 -49.24 -4.30
N ASN A 211 17.30 -48.46 -5.18
CA ASN A 211 17.02 -48.88 -6.56
C ASN A 211 16.92 -47.71 -7.56
N LYS A 212 18.07 -47.34 -8.14
CA LYS A 212 18.23 -46.19 -9.04
C LYS A 212 17.42 -46.24 -10.34
N LYS A 213 16.94 -47.41 -10.75
CA LYS A 213 16.21 -47.60 -12.03
C LYS A 213 14.72 -47.25 -11.92
N LYS A 214 14.14 -47.38 -10.73
CA LYS A 214 12.70 -47.17 -10.51
C LYS A 214 12.40 -45.94 -9.66
N LEU A 215 13.24 -45.64 -8.66
CA LEU A 215 13.07 -44.46 -7.81
C LEU A 215 14.36 -43.65 -7.81
N LEU A 216 14.28 -42.42 -8.30
CA LEU A 216 15.37 -41.47 -8.38
C LEU A 216 15.11 -40.34 -7.38
N THR A 217 15.98 -40.15 -6.39
CA THR A 217 15.78 -39.07 -5.40
C THR A 217 16.82 -37.98 -5.54
N TYR A 218 16.38 -36.73 -5.54
CA TYR A 218 17.22 -35.54 -5.45
C TYR A 218 16.85 -34.72 -4.23
N VAL A 219 17.84 -34.12 -3.60
CA VAL A 219 17.68 -33.12 -2.55
C VAL A 219 18.29 -31.83 -3.07
N VAL A 220 17.46 -30.80 -3.20
CA VAL A 220 17.88 -29.47 -3.64
C VAL A 220 17.80 -28.54 -2.44
N ALA A 221 18.95 -28.07 -1.96
CA ALA A 221 19.02 -27.05 -0.94
C ALA A 221 19.02 -25.68 -1.61
N THR A 222 17.89 -24.99 -1.52
CA THR A 222 17.70 -23.68 -2.15
C THR A 222 18.31 -22.58 -1.29
N GLY A 223 18.94 -21.62 -1.95
CA GLY A 223 19.18 -20.31 -1.38
C GLY A 223 17.88 -19.59 -1.00
N LEU A 224 18.05 -18.38 -0.48
CA LEU A 224 16.97 -17.45 -0.21
C LEU A 224 16.31 -17.04 -1.52
N THR A 225 15.08 -17.49 -1.71
CA THR A 225 14.35 -17.29 -2.95
C THR A 225 13.80 -15.87 -3.06
N TYR A 226 14.01 -15.22 -4.20
CA TYR A 226 13.45 -13.90 -4.55
C TYR A 226 12.78 -13.94 -5.93
N GLY A 227 12.15 -12.83 -6.33
CA GLY A 227 11.44 -12.69 -7.60
C GLY A 227 9.93 -12.70 -7.50
N MET A 228 9.23 -12.34 -8.59
CA MET A 228 7.76 -12.41 -8.68
C MET A 228 7.04 -11.64 -7.55
N GLU A 229 6.37 -12.33 -6.63
CA GLU A 229 5.63 -11.71 -5.51
C GLU A 229 6.52 -11.37 -4.30
N GLU A 230 7.79 -11.79 -4.34
CA GLU A 230 8.76 -11.81 -3.24
C GLU A 230 8.38 -12.69 -2.05
N ASN A 231 9.39 -13.27 -1.41
CA ASN A 231 9.26 -14.12 -0.22
C ASN A 231 9.97 -13.47 0.98
N VAL A 232 11.19 -13.91 1.30
CA VAL A 232 11.95 -13.44 2.47
C VAL A 232 12.26 -11.94 2.40
N PHE A 233 12.45 -11.40 1.19
CA PHE A 233 12.76 -9.98 0.97
C PHE A 233 11.50 -9.10 0.87
N HIS A 234 10.29 -9.67 0.98
CA HIS A 234 9.05 -8.90 0.79
C HIS A 234 8.95 -7.69 1.73
N TYR A 235 9.45 -7.79 2.97
CA TYR A 235 9.42 -6.67 3.91
C TYR A 235 10.21 -5.45 3.40
N ILE A 236 11.32 -5.66 2.68
CA ILE A 236 12.15 -4.60 2.08
C ILE A 236 11.36 -3.92 0.97
N PHE A 237 10.83 -4.72 0.04
CA PHE A 237 10.04 -4.21 -1.08
C PHE A 237 8.79 -3.47 -0.61
N LYS A 238 8.11 -3.99 0.41
CA LYS A 238 6.93 -3.36 1.03
C LYS A 238 7.30 -2.04 1.72
N ALA A 239 8.38 -2.02 2.52
CA ALA A 239 8.84 -0.80 3.20
C ALA A 239 9.30 0.27 2.21
N ALA A 240 10.06 -0.12 1.18
CA ALA A 240 10.49 0.78 0.11
C ALA A 240 9.28 1.31 -0.67
N TRP A 241 8.32 0.44 -1.01
CA TRP A 241 7.09 0.84 -1.69
C TRP A 241 6.27 1.84 -0.87
N HIS A 242 6.17 1.66 0.45
CA HIS A 242 5.49 2.62 1.35
C HIS A 242 6.24 3.95 1.55
N ASN A 243 7.39 4.13 0.89
CA ASN A 243 8.24 5.33 1.03
C ASN A 243 8.65 5.59 2.48
N VAL A 244 8.88 4.51 3.24
CA VAL A 244 9.45 4.63 4.60
C VAL A 244 10.77 5.39 4.48
N PRO A 245 11.00 6.41 5.33
CA PRO A 245 12.16 7.28 5.18
C PRO A 245 13.47 6.51 5.22
N GLU A 246 13.58 5.45 6.03
CA GLU A 246 14.75 4.58 6.11
C GLU A 246 14.28 3.12 6.14
N VAL A 247 14.74 2.32 5.18
CA VAL A 247 14.38 0.91 5.11
C VAL A 247 15.21 0.12 6.14
N PRO A 248 14.57 -0.70 7.01
CA PRO A 248 15.26 -1.41 8.07
C PRO A 248 16.13 -2.56 7.52
N VAL A 249 17.37 -2.63 7.97
CA VAL A 249 18.31 -3.73 7.74
C VAL A 249 18.54 -4.42 9.07
N PHE A 250 18.27 -5.72 9.15
CA PHE A 250 18.42 -6.45 10.41
C PHE A 250 19.87 -6.77 10.72
N GLY A 251 20.29 -6.46 11.95
CA GLY A 251 21.67 -6.58 12.39
C GLY A 251 22.58 -5.60 11.65
N LYS A 252 23.84 -6.02 11.44
CA LYS A 252 24.86 -5.20 10.76
C LYS A 252 24.70 -5.19 9.23
N GLY A 253 24.01 -6.17 8.66
CA GLY A 253 23.79 -6.30 7.21
C GLY A 253 25.02 -6.63 6.37
N GLN A 254 26.19 -6.85 6.97
CA GLN A 254 27.44 -7.24 6.29
C GLN A 254 27.51 -8.74 5.95
N ASN A 255 26.49 -9.50 6.33
CA ASN A 255 26.42 -10.92 6.03
C ASN A 255 26.10 -11.16 4.56
N SER A 256 26.83 -12.10 3.96
CA SER A 256 26.64 -12.51 2.57
C SER A 256 25.53 -13.56 2.50
N LEU A 257 24.52 -13.28 1.68
CA LEU A 257 23.30 -14.08 1.59
C LEU A 257 23.33 -14.95 0.33
N PRO A 258 23.14 -16.28 0.46
CA PRO A 258 22.99 -17.14 -0.69
C PRO A 258 21.57 -16.98 -1.25
N THR A 259 21.42 -16.35 -2.41
CA THR A 259 20.13 -16.07 -3.04
C THR A 259 19.88 -16.94 -4.27
N ILE A 260 18.62 -17.11 -4.67
CA ILE A 260 18.25 -17.67 -5.98
C ILE A 260 16.94 -17.10 -6.49
N HIS A 261 16.86 -16.76 -7.77
CA HIS A 261 15.59 -16.34 -8.37
C HIS A 261 14.62 -17.53 -8.53
N ILE A 262 13.32 -17.31 -8.33
CA ILE A 262 12.32 -18.41 -8.40
C ILE A 262 12.21 -19.05 -9.80
N ILE A 263 12.42 -18.28 -10.87
CA ILE A 263 12.47 -18.83 -12.24
C ILE A 263 13.70 -19.72 -12.41
N ASP A 264 14.86 -19.29 -11.90
CA ASP A 264 16.11 -20.05 -12.01
C ASP A 264 16.03 -21.34 -11.21
N LEU A 265 15.43 -21.29 -10.02
CA LEU A 265 15.12 -22.49 -9.25
C LEU A 265 14.22 -23.46 -10.03
N ALA A 266 13.17 -22.96 -10.69
CA ALA A 266 12.30 -23.81 -11.50
C ALA A 266 13.05 -24.43 -12.71
N ALA A 267 13.98 -23.68 -13.33
CA ALA A 267 14.82 -24.19 -14.41
C ALA A 267 15.80 -25.28 -13.94
N VAL A 268 16.35 -25.16 -12.73
CA VAL A 268 17.13 -26.22 -12.08
C VAL A 268 16.26 -27.47 -11.88
N LEU A 269 15.04 -27.31 -11.35
CA LEU A 269 14.11 -28.43 -11.14
C LEU A 269 13.70 -29.10 -12.44
N GLN A 270 13.53 -28.33 -13.51
CA GLN A 270 13.23 -28.84 -14.84
C GLN A 270 14.39 -29.69 -15.38
N ASN A 271 15.64 -29.21 -15.25
CA ASN A 271 16.82 -30.00 -15.60
C ASN A 271 16.85 -31.34 -14.84
N LEU A 272 16.51 -31.34 -13.55
CA LEU A 272 16.44 -32.56 -12.74
C LEU A 272 15.28 -33.49 -13.10
N ALA A 273 14.18 -32.94 -13.63
CA ALA A 273 13.05 -33.71 -14.14
C ALA A 273 13.39 -34.43 -15.46
N ASP A 274 14.19 -33.79 -16.31
CA ASP A 274 14.49 -34.28 -17.66
C ASP A 274 15.77 -35.12 -17.73
N GLN A 275 16.80 -34.76 -16.96
CA GLN A 275 18.13 -35.39 -17.02
C GLN A 275 18.49 -36.11 -15.72
N GLN A 276 19.26 -37.19 -15.83
CA GLN A 276 19.74 -37.96 -14.69
C GLN A 276 21.18 -37.61 -14.32
N PHE A 277 21.34 -36.96 -13.17
CA PHE A 277 22.66 -36.64 -12.62
C PHE A 277 23.16 -37.65 -11.59
N LYS A 278 24.49 -37.75 -11.47
CA LYS A 278 25.17 -38.61 -10.47
C LYS A 278 25.09 -38.03 -9.06
N ILE A 279 25.22 -36.72 -8.94
CA ILE A 279 25.13 -35.99 -7.67
C ILE A 279 23.66 -35.96 -7.25
N ARG A 280 23.39 -36.27 -5.97
CA ARG A 280 22.03 -36.37 -5.41
C ARG A 280 21.64 -35.18 -4.54
N TYR A 281 22.63 -34.48 -4.00
CA TYR A 281 22.46 -33.32 -3.16
C TYR A 281 23.00 -32.12 -3.91
N ILE A 282 22.14 -31.16 -4.22
CA ILE A 282 22.45 -30.01 -5.07
C ILE A 282 22.16 -28.75 -4.26
N VAL A 283 23.01 -27.75 -4.36
CA VAL A 283 22.81 -26.44 -3.76
C VAL A 283 22.45 -25.46 -4.87
N ALA A 284 21.24 -24.91 -4.81
CA ALA A 284 20.73 -24.00 -5.82
C ALA A 284 20.85 -22.55 -5.31
N THR A 285 21.90 -21.87 -5.76
CA THR A 285 22.19 -20.46 -5.49
C THR A 285 22.65 -19.77 -6.76
N ASP A 286 22.47 -18.46 -6.83
CA ASP A 286 23.02 -17.59 -7.87
C ASP A 286 24.53 -17.38 -7.63
N THR A 287 25.18 -16.68 -8.56
CA THR A 287 26.61 -16.36 -8.47
C THR A 287 26.90 -15.12 -7.63
N SER A 288 25.86 -14.36 -7.29
CA SER A 288 25.95 -13.16 -6.47
C SER A 288 26.41 -13.47 -5.04
N LYS A 289 27.35 -12.66 -4.54
CA LYS A 289 27.84 -12.74 -3.15
C LYS A 289 27.45 -11.49 -2.35
N ASP A 290 26.27 -10.96 -2.64
CA ASP A 290 25.84 -9.68 -2.11
C ASP A 290 25.52 -9.73 -0.61
N THR A 291 25.79 -8.61 0.04
CA THR A 291 25.45 -8.40 1.44
C THR A 291 24.00 -7.94 1.58
N LEU A 292 23.38 -8.24 2.72
CA LEU A 292 22.01 -7.79 3.00
C LEU A 292 21.86 -6.27 2.88
N ILE A 293 22.86 -5.50 3.33
CA ILE A 293 22.84 -4.04 3.23
C ILE A 293 22.88 -3.55 1.77
N ARG A 294 23.69 -4.19 0.91
CA ARG A 294 23.79 -3.86 -0.53
C ARG A 294 22.46 -4.15 -1.24
N ILE A 295 21.87 -5.32 -0.99
CA ILE A 295 20.55 -5.69 -1.53
C ILE A 295 19.49 -4.67 -1.09
N THR A 296 19.42 -4.37 0.22
CA THR A 296 18.43 -3.43 0.77
C THR A 296 18.61 -2.03 0.19
N ARG A 297 19.85 -1.57 0.01
CA ARG A 297 20.16 -0.26 -0.57
C ARG A 297 19.70 -0.16 -2.03
N LYS A 298 20.03 -1.15 -2.87
CA LYS A 298 19.62 -1.16 -4.29
C LYS A 298 18.10 -1.24 -4.44
N VAL A 299 17.41 -2.06 -3.62
CA VAL A 299 15.93 -2.08 -3.58
C VAL A 299 15.37 -0.73 -3.15
N SER A 300 15.95 -0.10 -2.11
CA SER A 300 15.53 1.22 -1.63
C SER A 300 15.76 2.31 -2.67
N GLN A 301 16.82 2.23 -3.49
CA GLN A 301 17.11 3.18 -4.57
C GLN A 301 16.12 3.02 -5.73
N ALA A 302 15.79 1.79 -6.11
CA ALA A 302 14.86 1.51 -7.21
C ALA A 302 13.40 1.83 -6.85
N LEU A 303 12.98 1.54 -5.61
CA LEU A 303 11.58 1.69 -5.19
C LEU A 303 11.28 2.92 -4.31
N GLY A 304 12.29 3.55 -3.73
CA GLY A 304 12.12 4.61 -2.74
C GLY A 304 13.23 5.64 -2.77
N MET A 305 13.67 6.09 -1.60
CA MET A 305 14.64 7.19 -1.46
C MET A 305 16.09 6.72 -1.34
N GLY A 306 16.38 5.41 -1.41
CA GLY A 306 17.73 4.85 -1.30
C GLY A 306 18.32 4.82 0.12
N ARG A 307 17.55 5.18 1.14
CA ARG A 307 18.01 5.25 2.53
C ARG A 307 17.78 3.93 3.25
N VAL A 308 18.76 3.51 4.04
CA VAL A 308 18.75 2.28 4.84
C VAL A 308 19.23 2.57 6.25
N LYS A 309 18.69 1.84 7.24
CA LYS A 309 19.09 1.94 8.65
C LYS A 309 19.23 0.56 9.25
N THR A 310 20.31 0.33 9.99
CA THR A 310 20.50 -0.91 10.76
C THR A 310 19.61 -0.92 12.00
N VAL A 311 19.01 -2.07 12.26
CA VAL A 311 18.04 -2.30 13.34
C VAL A 311 18.50 -3.48 14.17
N ASP A 312 18.51 -3.30 15.49
CA ASP A 312 18.87 -4.33 16.45
C ASP A 312 17.76 -5.39 16.62
N GLU A 313 18.09 -6.52 17.24
CA GLU A 313 17.20 -7.68 17.38
C GLU A 313 15.87 -7.34 18.11
N GLU A 314 15.92 -6.49 19.13
CA GLU A 314 14.73 -6.10 19.91
C GLU A 314 13.71 -5.36 19.05
N ASP A 315 14.18 -4.43 18.21
CA ASP A 315 13.34 -3.66 17.29
C ASP A 315 12.89 -4.49 16.07
N ALA A 316 13.73 -5.44 15.63
CA ALA A 316 13.37 -6.36 14.56
C ALA A 316 12.20 -7.28 14.94
N MET A 317 12.18 -7.77 16.18
CA MET A 317 11.14 -8.67 16.71
C MET A 317 9.81 -7.96 16.98
N LEU A 318 9.79 -6.63 17.06
CA LEU A 318 8.54 -5.84 17.10
C LEU A 318 7.84 -5.81 15.74
N ASN A 319 8.57 -6.08 14.65
CA ASN A 319 8.02 -6.03 13.32
C ASN A 319 7.15 -7.27 13.04
N ARG A 320 5.84 -7.06 12.85
CA ARG A 320 4.86 -8.13 12.62
C ARG A 320 4.91 -8.70 11.20
N ASP A 321 5.61 -8.04 10.29
CA ASP A 321 5.70 -8.44 8.89
C ASP A 321 6.71 -9.56 8.63
N ILE A 322 7.47 -10.00 9.65
CA ILE A 322 8.55 -10.98 9.51
C ILE A 322 8.36 -12.14 10.48
N THR A 323 8.54 -13.36 9.98
CA THR A 323 8.53 -14.54 10.85
C THR A 323 9.92 -14.77 11.45
N GLN A 324 9.98 -15.45 12.60
CA GLN A 324 11.27 -15.80 13.22
C GLN A 324 12.16 -16.63 12.27
N ALA A 325 11.57 -17.46 11.41
CA ALA A 325 12.32 -18.25 10.44
C ALA A 325 12.96 -17.37 9.35
N ASP A 326 12.25 -16.33 8.90
CA ASP A 326 12.75 -15.36 7.91
C ASP A 326 13.86 -14.50 8.51
N TYR A 327 13.74 -14.11 9.78
CA TYR A 327 14.78 -13.39 10.51
C TYR A 327 16.07 -14.23 10.64
N ASP A 328 15.96 -15.50 11.06
CA ASP A 328 17.11 -16.42 11.13
C ASP A 328 17.78 -16.58 9.74
N MET A 329 16.97 -16.60 8.68
CA MET A 329 17.41 -16.69 7.29
C MET A 329 18.18 -15.43 6.83
N LEU A 330 17.68 -14.24 7.16
CA LEU A 330 18.30 -12.96 6.82
C LEU A 330 19.60 -12.68 7.58
N LEU A 331 19.82 -13.30 8.74
CA LEU A 331 21.07 -13.20 9.50
C LEU A 331 22.11 -14.26 9.11
N SER A 332 21.77 -15.15 8.17
CA SER A 332 22.72 -16.17 7.72
C SER A 332 23.92 -15.53 7.02
N ASN A 333 25.12 -16.08 7.23
CA ASN A 333 26.34 -15.66 6.54
C ASN A 333 26.97 -16.89 5.88
N MET A 334 26.62 -17.12 4.61
CA MET A 334 27.05 -18.30 3.86
C MET A 334 27.28 -17.94 2.40
N GLN A 335 28.42 -18.36 1.87
CA GLN A 335 28.72 -18.24 0.44
C GLN A 335 28.82 -19.63 -0.16
N PHE A 336 28.22 -19.83 -1.32
CA PHE A 336 28.29 -21.07 -2.08
C PHE A 336 28.86 -20.80 -3.46
N GLU A 337 29.52 -21.79 -4.03
CA GLU A 337 29.95 -21.76 -5.43
C GLU A 337 29.21 -22.87 -6.20
N PRO A 338 28.16 -22.54 -6.97
CA PRO A 338 27.29 -23.53 -7.62
C PRO A 338 27.92 -24.09 -8.91
N MET A 339 29.15 -24.63 -8.83
CA MET A 339 29.89 -25.16 -9.99
C MET A 339 29.10 -26.23 -10.75
N PHE A 340 28.38 -27.09 -10.04
CA PHE A 340 27.60 -28.17 -10.63
C PHE A 340 26.48 -27.65 -11.54
N ILE A 341 25.76 -26.62 -11.09
CA ILE A 341 24.67 -26.02 -11.86
C ILE A 341 25.22 -25.34 -13.12
N ARG A 342 26.34 -24.63 -13.00
CA ARG A 342 26.96 -23.91 -14.13
C ARG A 342 27.60 -24.83 -15.17
N GLU A 343 28.28 -25.89 -14.74
CA GLU A 343 29.04 -26.75 -15.65
C GLU A 343 28.23 -27.93 -16.20
N GLN A 344 27.27 -28.46 -15.44
CA GLN A 344 26.58 -29.72 -15.79
C GLN A 344 25.12 -29.55 -16.18
N MET A 345 24.46 -28.44 -15.82
CA MET A 345 23.08 -28.19 -16.23
C MET A 345 23.01 -27.22 -17.42
N ASN A 346 22.01 -27.40 -18.28
CA ASN A 346 21.73 -26.46 -19.35
C ASN A 346 20.57 -25.56 -18.92
N ILE A 347 20.91 -24.43 -18.27
CA ILE A 347 19.94 -23.47 -17.72
C ILE A 347 20.13 -22.13 -18.42
N LYS A 348 19.02 -21.57 -18.91
CA LYS A 348 18.98 -20.17 -19.34
C LYS A 348 18.66 -19.31 -18.11
N TRP A 349 19.71 -18.74 -17.52
CA TRP A 349 19.59 -17.89 -16.34
C TRP A 349 18.73 -16.66 -16.60
N HIS A 350 17.82 -16.39 -15.66
CA HIS A 350 17.03 -15.17 -15.59
C HIS A 350 17.77 -14.10 -14.80
N CYS A 351 18.40 -14.47 -13.66
CA CYS A 351 19.13 -13.58 -12.78
C CYS A 351 20.44 -14.20 -12.24
N GLU A 352 21.41 -14.54 -13.12
CA GLU A 352 22.70 -15.15 -12.69
C GLU A 352 23.48 -14.26 -11.71
N ASN A 353 23.44 -12.94 -11.93
CA ASN A 353 24.19 -11.93 -11.17
C ASN A 353 23.45 -11.43 -9.90
N GLY A 354 22.33 -12.06 -9.52
CA GLY A 354 21.60 -11.73 -8.30
C GLY A 354 20.67 -10.51 -8.41
N ILE A 355 20.25 -10.02 -7.23
CA ILE A 355 19.27 -8.94 -7.06
C ILE A 355 19.80 -7.57 -7.51
N PRO A 356 21.00 -7.11 -7.08
CA PRO A 356 21.48 -5.75 -7.37
C PRO A 356 21.55 -5.42 -8.86
N GLU A 357 22.05 -6.36 -9.68
CA GLU A 357 22.24 -6.16 -11.12
C GLU A 357 20.94 -6.31 -11.93
N ASN A 358 19.95 -7.04 -11.40
CA ASN A 358 18.67 -7.28 -12.08
C ASN A 358 17.49 -6.55 -11.41
N ILE A 359 17.76 -5.52 -10.62
CA ILE A 359 16.75 -4.90 -9.76
C ILE A 359 15.56 -4.34 -10.55
N GLU A 360 15.78 -3.75 -11.72
CA GLU A 360 14.73 -3.18 -12.56
C GLU A 360 13.72 -4.25 -13.00
N LYS A 361 14.22 -5.39 -13.49
CA LYS A 361 13.39 -6.55 -13.88
C LYS A 361 12.59 -7.08 -12.69
N ILE A 362 13.23 -7.23 -11.53
CA ILE A 362 12.58 -7.75 -10.31
C ILE A 362 11.50 -6.78 -9.83
N VAL A 363 11.73 -5.46 -9.92
CA VAL A 363 10.75 -4.44 -9.56
C VAL A 363 9.55 -4.47 -10.50
N GLU A 364 9.75 -4.66 -11.80
CA GLU A 364 8.65 -4.83 -12.76
C GLU A 364 7.84 -6.10 -12.51
N GLU A 365 8.50 -7.20 -12.18
CA GLU A 365 7.86 -8.45 -11.77
C GLU A 365 6.99 -8.25 -10.54
N TYR A 366 7.55 -7.59 -9.53
CA TYR A 366 6.86 -7.27 -8.29
C TYR A 366 5.61 -6.43 -8.54
N ARG A 367 5.71 -5.39 -9.37
CA ARG A 367 4.57 -4.55 -9.77
C ARG A 367 3.51 -5.36 -10.50
N THR A 368 3.93 -6.22 -11.43
CA THR A 368 3.01 -6.97 -12.28
C THR A 368 2.25 -8.03 -11.48
N GLN A 369 2.94 -8.83 -10.67
CA GLN A 369 2.32 -9.93 -9.90
C GLN A 369 1.38 -9.42 -8.80
N ARG A 370 1.73 -8.30 -8.15
CA ARG A 370 0.90 -7.67 -7.12
C ARG A 370 -0.16 -6.72 -7.70
N ASN A 371 -0.18 -6.54 -9.03
CA ASN A 371 -1.02 -5.58 -9.75
C ASN A 371 -0.88 -4.14 -9.21
N LEU A 372 0.34 -3.76 -8.83
CA LEU A 372 0.68 -2.43 -8.35
C LEU A 372 0.94 -1.53 -9.56
N ARG A 373 -0.05 -0.70 -9.89
CA ARG A 373 0.07 0.29 -10.96
C ARG A 373 -0.16 1.69 -10.39
N PRO A 374 0.75 2.65 -10.66
CA PRO A 374 0.59 4.01 -10.18
C PRO A 374 -0.67 4.63 -10.77
N ILE A 375 -1.54 5.17 -9.92
CA ILE A 375 -2.73 5.90 -10.37
C ILE A 375 -2.38 7.39 -10.34
N LYS A 376 -2.47 8.04 -11.50
CA LYS A 376 -2.10 9.46 -11.66
C LYS A 376 -3.35 10.27 -11.95
N ILE A 377 -3.74 11.13 -11.01
CA ILE A 377 -4.97 11.93 -11.08
C ILE A 377 -4.59 13.41 -11.08
N CYS A 378 -5.21 14.19 -11.97
CA CYS A 378 -5.11 15.64 -11.97
C CYS A 378 -6.50 16.27 -11.75
N VAL A 379 -6.63 17.15 -10.75
CA VAL A 379 -7.88 17.83 -10.42
C VAL A 379 -7.76 19.31 -10.76
N LEU A 380 -8.54 19.74 -11.76
CA LEU A 380 -8.58 21.09 -12.31
C LEU A 380 -9.95 21.74 -12.10
N GLY A 381 -10.05 23.05 -12.35
CA GLY A 381 -11.30 23.81 -12.23
C GLY A 381 -11.13 25.18 -11.55
N PRO A 382 -12.23 25.92 -11.33
CA PRO A 382 -12.18 27.30 -10.85
C PRO A 382 -11.72 27.42 -9.38
N PRO A 383 -11.22 28.59 -8.95
CA PRO A 383 -10.87 28.83 -7.56
C PRO A 383 -12.10 28.62 -6.65
N ALA A 384 -11.90 28.10 -5.44
CA ALA A 384 -12.93 27.79 -4.45
C ALA A 384 -13.97 26.70 -4.81
N ALA A 385 -13.78 25.98 -5.94
CA ALA A 385 -14.59 24.82 -6.31
C ALA A 385 -14.51 23.63 -5.33
N GLY A 386 -13.49 23.60 -4.46
CA GLY A 386 -13.25 22.48 -3.54
C GLY A 386 -12.25 21.44 -4.04
N LYS A 387 -11.45 21.77 -5.07
CA LYS A 387 -10.37 20.92 -5.62
C LYS A 387 -9.49 20.29 -4.54
N THR A 388 -8.93 21.12 -3.66
CA THR A 388 -8.12 20.69 -2.50
C THR A 388 -8.84 19.66 -1.62
N THR A 389 -10.14 19.79 -1.40
CA THR A 389 -10.91 18.85 -0.58
C THR A 389 -11.08 17.51 -1.29
N ILE A 390 -11.42 17.53 -2.59
CA ILE A 390 -11.58 16.33 -3.43
C ILE A 390 -10.23 15.62 -3.60
N ALA A 391 -9.17 16.38 -3.93
CA ALA A 391 -7.83 15.86 -4.11
C ALA A 391 -7.29 15.22 -2.83
N LYS A 392 -7.51 15.81 -1.64
CA LYS A 392 -7.14 15.19 -0.36
C LYS A 392 -7.92 13.92 -0.07
N GLN A 393 -9.24 13.89 -0.35
CA GLN A 393 -10.04 12.68 -0.17
C GLN A 393 -9.58 11.55 -1.10
N LEU A 394 -9.33 11.87 -2.38
CA LEU A 394 -8.81 10.89 -3.34
C LEU A 394 -7.41 10.38 -2.92
N ALA A 395 -6.52 11.28 -2.49
CA ALA A 395 -5.20 10.89 -2.02
C ALA A 395 -5.27 9.95 -0.80
N GLN A 396 -6.23 10.16 0.11
CA GLN A 396 -6.43 9.30 1.29
C GLN A 396 -7.02 7.94 0.93
N GLU A 397 -8.08 7.90 0.12
CA GLU A 397 -8.78 6.66 -0.27
C GLU A 397 -7.88 5.75 -1.13
N TYR A 398 -7.13 6.34 -2.07
CA TYR A 398 -6.22 5.61 -2.96
C TYR A 398 -4.79 5.47 -2.42
N LYS A 399 -4.47 6.11 -1.29
CA LYS A 399 -3.11 6.20 -0.73
C LYS A 399 -2.10 6.67 -1.77
N LEU A 400 -2.41 7.80 -2.40
CA LEU A 400 -1.57 8.46 -3.40
C LEU A 400 -0.93 9.71 -2.80
N HIS A 401 0.17 10.15 -3.41
CA HIS A 401 0.82 11.39 -3.00
C HIS A 401 0.00 12.61 -3.40
N TYR A 402 -0.42 13.38 -2.39
CA TYR A 402 -1.10 14.64 -2.62
C TYR A 402 -0.10 15.73 -2.99
N LEU A 403 -0.22 16.27 -4.20
CA LEU A 403 0.69 17.28 -4.73
C LEU A 403 -0.01 18.63 -4.84
N SER A 404 0.29 19.52 -3.89
CA SER A 404 -0.09 20.93 -3.89
C SER A 404 1.12 21.79 -4.24
N MET A 405 0.93 22.91 -4.94
CA MET A 405 2.03 23.81 -5.31
C MET A 405 2.94 24.18 -4.12
N LYS A 406 2.37 24.50 -2.95
CA LYS A 406 3.16 24.88 -1.77
C LYS A 406 3.94 23.70 -1.20
N ASP A 407 3.25 22.58 -1.03
CA ASP A 407 3.80 21.37 -0.40
C ASP A 407 4.92 20.79 -1.27
N VAL A 408 4.75 20.78 -2.60
CA VAL A 408 5.77 20.32 -3.56
C VAL A 408 7.04 21.19 -3.48
N ILE A 409 6.91 22.51 -3.41
CA ILE A 409 8.07 23.41 -3.30
C ILE A 409 8.80 23.18 -1.98
N GLU A 410 8.09 23.12 -0.85
CA GLU A 410 8.70 22.94 0.48
C GLU A 410 9.34 21.56 0.65
N GLU A 411 8.66 20.50 0.21
CA GLU A 411 9.19 19.13 0.27
C GLU A 411 10.41 18.96 -0.61
N THR A 412 10.34 19.38 -1.88
CA THR A 412 11.47 19.25 -2.82
C THR A 412 12.68 20.04 -2.32
N LYS A 413 12.44 21.24 -1.75
CA LYS A 413 13.51 22.02 -1.12
C LYS A 413 14.17 21.28 0.04
N ASN A 414 13.37 20.72 0.96
CA ASN A 414 13.90 19.98 2.11
C ASN A 414 14.67 18.72 1.68
N GLU A 415 14.16 17.99 0.68
CA GLU A 415 14.83 16.81 0.12
C GLU A 415 16.18 17.18 -0.50
N MET A 416 16.23 18.23 -1.33
CA MET A 416 17.47 18.74 -1.93
C MET A 416 18.46 19.23 -0.88
N GLU A 417 18.00 19.99 0.14
CA GLU A 417 18.88 20.45 1.23
C GLU A 417 19.48 19.27 2.02
N GLN A 418 18.72 18.19 2.21
CA GLN A 418 19.23 16.98 2.89
C GLN A 418 20.25 16.23 2.03
N LEU A 419 20.03 16.15 0.71
CA LEU A 419 20.96 15.52 -0.21
C LEU A 419 22.30 16.26 -0.23
N VAL A 420 22.28 17.59 -0.33
CA VAL A 420 23.51 18.41 -0.34
C VAL A 420 24.28 18.29 0.98
N LYS A 421 23.59 18.44 2.14
CA LYS A 421 24.24 18.34 3.45
C LYS A 421 24.97 17.00 3.66
N ARG A 422 24.38 15.91 3.17
CA ARG A 422 24.98 14.57 3.30
C ARG A 422 26.18 14.37 2.39
N SER A 423 26.15 14.91 1.17
CA SER A 423 27.33 14.93 0.30
C SER A 423 28.48 15.63 1.01
N ASP A 424 28.21 16.80 1.58
CA ASP A 424 29.22 17.60 2.28
C ASP A 424 29.73 16.92 3.57
N GLU A 425 28.90 16.14 4.27
CA GLU A 425 29.28 15.34 5.45
C GLU A 425 30.09 14.08 5.09
N SER A 426 29.77 13.45 3.95
CA SER A 426 30.46 12.24 3.46
C SER A 426 31.87 12.56 2.95
N GLU A 427 32.07 13.74 2.36
CA GLU A 427 33.39 14.25 1.97
C GLU A 427 34.31 14.54 3.18
N GLN A 428 33.77 14.65 4.41
CA GLN A 428 34.53 14.95 5.62
C GLN A 428 34.90 13.72 6.46
N ASN A 429 34.27 12.56 6.22
CA ASN A 429 34.56 11.30 6.90
C ASN A 429 35.15 10.31 5.87
N GLU A 430 36.48 10.26 5.75
CA GLU A 430 37.23 9.32 4.87
C GLU A 430 37.18 7.83 5.30
N GLU A 431 36.32 7.44 6.25
CA GLU A 431 36.27 6.06 6.76
C GLU A 431 34.86 5.46 6.57
N GLU A 432 34.80 4.41 5.73
CA GLU A 432 33.70 3.45 5.48
C GLU A 432 32.63 3.80 4.41
N ILE A 433 33.04 4.18 3.20
CA ILE A 433 32.24 3.95 2.00
C ILE A 433 33.07 3.05 1.07
N ASP A 434 32.60 1.83 0.79
CA ASP A 434 33.17 0.98 -0.26
C ASP A 434 33.23 1.82 -1.56
N GLU A 435 34.45 2.00 -2.09
CA GLU A 435 34.78 2.83 -3.25
C GLU A 435 34.10 2.39 -4.57
N GLU A 436 33.38 1.26 -4.58
CA GLU A 436 32.78 0.67 -5.79
C GLU A 436 31.33 1.11 -6.09
N ASP A 437 30.68 1.86 -5.20
CA ASP A 437 29.26 2.29 -5.34
C ASP A 437 29.12 3.83 -5.44
N THR A 438 30.15 4.56 -5.89
CA THR A 438 29.98 5.96 -6.33
C THR A 438 29.24 5.96 -7.66
N ASP A 439 27.92 5.83 -7.57
CA ASP A 439 27.00 5.90 -8.70
C ASP A 439 27.16 7.28 -9.36
N GLU A 440 27.66 7.34 -10.61
CA GLU A 440 27.80 8.59 -11.39
C GLU A 440 26.48 9.38 -11.39
N THR A 441 25.35 8.68 -11.31
CA THR A 441 24.00 9.25 -11.25
C THR A 441 23.70 10.03 -9.96
N LEU A 442 24.34 9.69 -8.83
CA LEU A 442 24.14 10.41 -7.56
C LEU A 442 24.85 11.76 -7.57
N ALA A 443 26.03 11.84 -8.20
CA ALA A 443 26.76 13.10 -8.35
C ALA A 443 25.95 14.09 -9.20
N ASP A 444 25.43 13.65 -10.35
CA ASP A 444 24.58 14.47 -11.22
C ASP A 444 23.33 14.99 -10.50
N ARG A 445 22.70 14.15 -9.67
CA ARG A 445 21.53 14.54 -8.87
C ARG A 445 21.86 15.56 -7.78
N VAL A 446 23.05 15.47 -7.18
CA VAL A 446 23.51 16.45 -6.18
C VAL A 446 23.79 17.80 -6.85
N ASP A 447 24.38 17.81 -8.04
CA ASP A 447 24.64 19.02 -8.81
C ASP A 447 23.33 19.70 -9.29
N GLU A 448 22.36 18.91 -9.79
CA GLU A 448 21.04 19.43 -10.13
C GLU A 448 20.33 20.02 -8.90
N ALA A 449 20.39 19.32 -7.76
CA ALA A 449 19.82 19.80 -6.50
C ALA A 449 20.47 21.12 -6.05
N ARG A 450 21.80 21.26 -6.15
CA ARG A 450 22.52 22.52 -5.84
C ARG A 450 22.04 23.66 -6.74
N SER A 451 21.95 23.44 -8.05
CA SER A 451 21.51 24.45 -9.02
C SER A 451 20.07 24.92 -8.76
N VAL A 452 19.15 24.00 -8.49
CA VAL A 452 17.74 24.34 -8.23
C VAL A 452 17.59 25.08 -6.90
N LEU A 453 18.33 24.69 -5.86
CA LEU A 453 18.33 25.38 -4.57
C LEU A 453 18.84 26.82 -4.70
N GLU A 454 19.92 27.04 -5.44
CA GLU A 454 20.46 28.39 -5.69
C GLU A 454 19.43 29.28 -6.39
N ARG A 455 18.82 28.81 -7.48
CA ARG A 455 17.77 29.55 -8.20
C ARG A 455 16.53 29.82 -7.33
N LEU A 456 16.17 28.90 -6.44
CA LEU A 456 15.05 29.06 -5.51
C LEU A 456 15.37 30.10 -4.41
N GLU A 457 16.62 30.13 -3.93
CA GLU A 457 17.08 31.17 -3.00
C GLU A 457 17.14 32.55 -3.65
N GLU A 458 17.63 32.65 -4.88
CA GLU A 458 17.65 33.90 -5.66
C GLU A 458 16.24 34.44 -5.88
N ALA A 459 15.32 33.60 -6.34
CA ALA A 459 13.92 33.97 -6.50
C ALA A 459 13.28 34.47 -5.19
N ARG A 460 13.71 33.92 -4.03
CA ARG A 460 13.25 34.35 -2.71
C ARG A 460 13.89 35.67 -2.25
N ARG A 461 15.13 35.97 -2.67
CA ARG A 461 15.82 37.24 -2.37
C ARG A 461 15.22 38.40 -3.16
N ASP A 462 14.83 38.14 -4.41
CA ASP A 462 14.35 39.19 -5.33
C ASP A 462 12.84 39.46 -5.23
N ASN A 463 12.03 38.47 -4.84
CA ASN A 463 10.56 38.59 -4.84
C ASN A 463 9.95 38.57 -3.43
N LYS A 464 9.42 39.72 -2.98
CA LYS A 464 8.57 39.82 -1.76
C LYS A 464 7.15 39.27 -1.98
N ASP A 465 6.72 39.13 -3.23
CA ASP A 465 5.49 38.45 -3.63
C ASP A 465 5.83 37.03 -4.10
N ALA A 466 5.17 36.04 -3.52
CA ALA A 466 5.44 34.60 -3.62
C ALA A 466 5.20 33.95 -5.00
N ARG A 467 5.49 34.63 -6.12
CA ARG A 467 5.37 34.08 -7.48
C ARG A 467 6.74 33.66 -7.98
N LEU A 468 6.96 32.34 -8.02
CA LEU A 468 8.09 31.74 -8.70
C LEU A 468 7.91 31.88 -10.22
N ASP A 469 9.03 31.89 -10.93
CA ASP A 469 9.05 31.80 -12.38
C ASP A 469 8.42 30.48 -12.85
N ASP A 470 7.67 30.53 -13.95
CA ASP A 470 6.88 29.38 -14.43
C ASP A 470 7.81 28.23 -14.88
N ASP A 471 9.00 28.55 -15.39
CA ASP A 471 10.02 27.57 -15.79
C ASP A 471 10.60 26.83 -14.57
N LEU A 472 10.95 27.58 -13.51
CA LEU A 472 11.45 26.99 -12.27
C LEU A 472 10.38 26.13 -11.59
N LEU A 473 9.12 26.58 -11.59
CA LEU A 473 8.01 25.80 -11.06
C LEU A 473 7.84 24.49 -11.83
N THR A 474 7.89 24.56 -13.16
CA THR A 474 7.79 23.38 -14.03
C THR A 474 8.93 22.40 -13.76
N GLN A 475 10.17 22.89 -13.59
CA GLN A 475 11.33 22.06 -13.26
C GLN A 475 11.15 21.36 -11.90
N ILE A 476 10.72 22.08 -10.86
CA ILE A 476 10.46 21.50 -9.52
C ILE A 476 9.37 20.41 -9.60
N PHE A 477 8.28 20.68 -10.33
CA PHE A 477 7.23 19.69 -10.52
C PHE A 477 7.71 18.48 -11.33
N LYS A 478 8.54 18.66 -12.37
CA LYS A 478 9.14 17.53 -13.10
C LYS A 478 9.99 16.66 -12.18
N ILE A 479 10.86 17.25 -11.36
CA ILE A 479 11.69 16.52 -10.39
C ILE A 479 10.82 15.74 -9.41
N LYS A 480 9.78 16.37 -8.85
CA LYS A 480 8.87 15.69 -7.91
C LYS A 480 8.06 14.59 -8.59
N LEU A 481 7.58 14.80 -9.81
CA LEU A 481 6.80 13.79 -10.52
C LEU A 481 7.67 12.61 -11.01
N MET A 482 8.94 12.85 -11.30
CA MET A 482 9.94 11.81 -11.60
C MET A 482 10.47 11.10 -10.35
N SER A 483 10.13 11.58 -9.16
CA SER A 483 10.54 10.91 -7.93
C SER A 483 9.94 9.49 -7.82
N PRO A 484 10.70 8.51 -7.27
CA PRO A 484 10.22 7.14 -7.09
C PRO A 484 8.86 7.03 -6.37
N PRO A 485 8.55 7.84 -5.33
CA PRO A 485 7.23 7.84 -4.71
C PRO A 485 6.08 8.09 -5.70
N CYS A 486 6.22 9.09 -6.58
CA CYS A 486 5.19 9.47 -7.56
C CYS A 486 5.12 8.49 -8.74
N GLN A 487 6.25 7.93 -9.15
CA GLN A 487 6.32 6.91 -10.21
C GLN A 487 5.77 5.56 -9.76
N ASN A 488 5.91 5.20 -8.48
CA ASN A 488 5.54 3.87 -7.98
C ASN A 488 4.10 3.85 -7.46
N GLN A 489 3.74 4.77 -6.57
CA GLN A 489 2.39 4.81 -5.99
C GLN A 489 1.40 5.60 -6.86
N GLY A 490 1.89 6.59 -7.60
CA GLY A 490 1.05 7.58 -8.28
C GLY A 490 0.84 8.84 -7.43
N TYR A 491 0.02 9.75 -7.94
CA TYR A 491 -0.14 11.08 -7.36
C TYR A 491 -1.52 11.68 -7.66
N VAL A 492 -1.89 12.69 -6.86
CA VAL A 492 -3.05 13.56 -7.09
C VAL A 492 -2.59 15.01 -7.15
N LEU A 493 -2.63 15.62 -8.35
CA LEU A 493 -2.29 17.03 -8.56
C LEU A 493 -3.48 17.94 -8.22
N ASP A 494 -3.29 18.91 -7.31
CA ASP A 494 -4.29 19.93 -6.96
C ASP A 494 -4.07 21.24 -7.73
N GLY A 495 -4.89 21.47 -8.76
CA GLY A 495 -5.04 22.78 -9.39
C GLY A 495 -3.81 23.30 -10.15
N TYR A 496 -2.93 22.41 -10.59
CA TYR A 496 -1.80 22.67 -11.48
C TYR A 496 -1.71 21.52 -12.51
N PRO A 497 -1.45 21.79 -13.81
CA PRO A 497 -1.17 23.09 -14.48
C PRO A 497 -2.39 24.03 -14.58
N LYS A 498 -2.16 25.33 -14.82
CA LYS A 498 -3.24 26.35 -14.94
C LYS A 498 -3.50 26.82 -16.38
N THR A 499 -2.53 26.66 -17.27
CA THR A 499 -2.63 27.02 -18.70
C THR A 499 -2.23 25.82 -19.56
N SER A 500 -2.63 25.84 -20.84
CA SER A 500 -2.20 24.84 -21.83
C SER A 500 -0.67 24.79 -21.96
N ASP A 501 -0.02 25.96 -22.06
CA ASP A 501 1.45 26.06 -22.18
C ASP A 501 2.18 25.45 -20.98
N GLN A 502 1.65 25.64 -19.76
CA GLN A 502 2.21 24.99 -18.57
C GLN A 502 2.03 23.48 -18.60
N ALA A 503 0.91 22.98 -19.14
CA ALA A 503 0.67 21.55 -19.30
C ALA A 503 1.62 20.94 -20.33
N GLN A 504 1.84 21.63 -21.46
CA GLN A 504 2.79 21.23 -22.49
C GLN A 504 4.22 21.24 -21.96
N ASN A 505 4.64 22.28 -21.23
CA ASN A 505 5.98 22.32 -20.65
C ASN A 505 6.18 21.26 -19.57
N LEU A 506 5.16 20.92 -18.79
CA LEU A 506 5.25 19.92 -17.72
C LEU A 506 5.24 18.48 -18.24
N PHE A 507 4.32 18.16 -19.15
CA PHE A 507 4.07 16.80 -19.63
C PHE A 507 4.66 16.50 -21.01
N GLY A 508 5.09 17.51 -21.75
CA GLY A 508 5.75 17.34 -23.05
C GLY A 508 7.09 16.64 -22.91
N ALA A 509 7.41 15.78 -23.89
CA ALA A 509 8.70 15.13 -23.96
C ALA A 509 9.79 16.17 -24.30
N ALA A 510 10.89 16.18 -23.55
CA ALA A 510 12.03 17.04 -23.84
C ALA A 510 12.79 16.47 -25.06
N GLY A 511 12.84 17.21 -26.17
CA GLY A 511 13.81 16.94 -27.25
C GLY A 511 13.28 16.82 -28.69
N GLU A 512 11.98 16.92 -28.93
CA GLU A 512 11.45 16.97 -30.30
C GLU A 512 10.86 18.35 -30.56
N GLU A 513 11.62 19.20 -31.27
CA GLU A 513 11.06 20.40 -31.89
C GLU A 513 9.89 19.97 -32.76
N GLU A 514 8.75 20.66 -32.64
CA GLU A 514 7.63 20.49 -33.55
C GLU A 514 8.17 20.64 -34.99
N GLU A 515 8.26 19.55 -35.76
CA GLU A 515 8.40 19.66 -37.21
C GLU A 515 7.15 20.39 -37.70
N GLU A 516 7.28 21.70 -37.93
CA GLU A 516 6.25 22.56 -38.51
C GLU A 516 5.79 21.97 -39.86
N GLY A 517 4.74 21.14 -39.87
CA GLY A 517 4.22 20.60 -41.12
C GLY A 517 3.31 19.37 -41.10
N ALA A 518 2.97 18.76 -39.96
CA ALA A 518 2.06 17.60 -39.93
C ALA A 518 0.92 17.77 -38.92
N GLU A 519 -0.24 18.28 -39.37
CA GLU A 519 -1.46 18.54 -38.58
C GLU A 519 -2.08 17.31 -37.88
N ASP A 520 -1.51 16.10 -38.02
CA ASP A 520 -2.06 14.84 -37.49
C ASP A 520 -1.12 14.04 -36.56
N LYS A 521 0.04 14.60 -36.16
CA LYS A 521 0.91 13.92 -35.18
C LYS A 521 0.63 14.44 -33.77
N LYS A 522 0.27 13.52 -32.87
CA LYS A 522 0.07 13.78 -31.44
C LYS A 522 1.31 14.48 -30.85
N PRO A 523 1.15 15.48 -29.97
CA PRO A 523 2.30 16.10 -29.32
C PRO A 523 3.05 15.03 -28.51
N PRO A 524 4.39 15.02 -28.55
CA PRO A 524 5.19 14.03 -27.84
C PRO A 524 5.03 14.26 -26.33
N VAL A 525 4.60 13.24 -25.61
CA VAL A 525 4.27 13.32 -24.18
C VAL A 525 5.12 12.34 -23.39
N ASN A 526 5.57 12.77 -22.21
CA ASN A 526 6.22 11.89 -21.26
C ASN A 526 5.20 10.96 -20.59
N GLU A 527 5.09 9.72 -21.08
CA GLU A 527 4.22 8.67 -20.55
C GLU A 527 4.44 8.35 -19.06
N GLN A 528 5.67 8.58 -18.56
CA GLN A 528 6.01 8.35 -17.16
C GLN A 528 5.37 9.39 -16.24
N ILE A 529 5.09 10.60 -16.71
CA ILE A 529 4.58 11.66 -15.84
C ILE A 529 3.09 11.91 -16.07
N ILE A 530 2.56 11.77 -17.29
CA ILE A 530 1.20 12.22 -17.62
C ILE A 530 0.08 11.54 -16.78
N PRO A 531 -0.92 12.30 -16.27
CA PRO A 531 -2.09 11.76 -15.58
C PRO A 531 -2.91 10.78 -16.44
N GLU A 532 -3.38 9.69 -15.85
CA GLU A 532 -4.34 8.76 -16.48
C GLU A 532 -5.78 9.32 -16.38
N HIS A 533 -6.06 10.04 -15.30
CA HIS A 533 -7.38 10.61 -15.04
C HIS A 533 -7.29 12.11 -14.78
N VAL A 534 -7.94 12.89 -15.63
CA VAL A 534 -8.06 14.34 -15.48
C VAL A 534 -9.51 14.67 -15.12
N VAL A 535 -9.72 15.35 -14.00
CA VAL A 535 -11.04 15.75 -13.49
C VAL A 535 -11.12 17.26 -13.54
N ILE A 536 -12.07 17.80 -14.31
CA ILE A 536 -12.30 19.23 -14.45
C ILE A 536 -13.59 19.56 -13.70
N LEU A 537 -13.47 20.35 -12.64
CA LEU A 537 -14.63 20.80 -11.87
C LEU A 537 -15.25 22.03 -12.53
N GLU A 538 -16.56 22.00 -12.73
CA GLU A 538 -17.35 23.15 -13.16
C GLU A 538 -18.26 23.63 -12.04
N ALA A 539 -18.32 24.95 -11.85
CA ALA A 539 -19.22 25.57 -10.88
C ALA A 539 -19.66 26.94 -11.37
N SER A 540 -20.91 27.30 -11.09
CA SER A 540 -21.41 28.64 -11.40
C SER A 540 -20.70 29.72 -10.57
N ASN A 541 -20.45 30.89 -11.18
CA ASN A 541 -19.80 32.03 -10.52
C ASN A 541 -20.56 32.47 -9.25
N ASP A 542 -21.88 32.37 -9.24
CA ASP A 542 -22.72 32.74 -8.11
C ASP A 542 -22.62 31.73 -6.97
N PHE A 543 -22.57 30.42 -7.29
CA PHE A 543 -22.32 29.37 -6.31
C PHE A 543 -20.96 29.55 -5.62
N LEU A 544 -19.90 29.83 -6.39
CA LEU A 544 -18.56 30.06 -5.84
C LEU A 544 -18.50 31.28 -4.90
N ARG A 545 -19.23 32.36 -5.25
CA ARG A 545 -19.33 33.56 -4.40
C ARG A 545 -20.08 33.28 -3.10
N GLN A 546 -21.24 32.63 -3.17
CA GLN A 546 -22.03 32.27 -1.99
C GLN A 546 -21.24 31.37 -1.04
N ARG A 547 -20.55 30.37 -1.58
CA ARG A 547 -19.73 29.45 -0.80
C ARG A 547 -18.64 30.17 -0.01
N ILE A 548 -17.97 31.18 -0.59
CA ILE A 548 -16.95 31.95 0.11
C ILE A 548 -17.55 32.84 1.19
N MET A 549 -18.72 33.43 0.94
CA MET A 549 -19.44 34.23 1.95
C MET A 549 -19.86 33.40 3.18
N HIS A 550 -20.07 32.09 3.00
CA HIS A 550 -20.44 31.17 4.07
C HIS A 550 -19.24 30.48 4.75
N LEU A 551 -18.00 30.76 4.34
CA LEU A 551 -16.82 30.21 4.99
C LEU A 551 -16.51 30.93 6.32
N PRO A 552 -16.19 30.21 7.41
CA PRO A 552 -15.79 30.83 8.67
C PRO A 552 -14.51 31.67 8.51
N GLU A 553 -14.44 32.83 9.17
CA GLU A 553 -13.28 33.75 9.10
C GLU A 553 -11.95 33.07 9.48
N LYS A 554 -11.98 32.04 10.34
CA LYS A 554 -10.80 31.24 10.72
C LYS A 554 -10.17 30.45 9.57
N VAL A 555 -10.96 30.02 8.58
CA VAL A 555 -10.49 29.29 7.39
C VAL A 555 -10.04 30.24 6.29
N VAL A 556 -10.59 31.46 6.30
CA VAL A 556 -10.22 32.54 5.38
C VAL A 556 -8.90 33.20 5.81
N ALA A 557 -8.67 33.35 7.12
CA ALA A 557 -7.43 33.88 7.69
C ALA A 557 -6.20 33.04 7.30
N GLY A 558 -5.27 33.65 6.54
CA GLY A 558 -4.05 32.99 6.06
C GLY A 558 -4.16 32.34 4.67
N THR A 559 -5.33 32.41 4.01
CA THR A 559 -5.50 31.95 2.62
C THR A 559 -5.73 33.11 1.66
N HIS A 560 -5.45 32.90 0.37
CA HIS A 560 -5.73 33.89 -0.70
C HIS A 560 -7.22 34.05 -1.04
N ASN A 561 -8.11 33.60 -0.14
CA ASN A 561 -9.57 33.63 -0.32
C ASN A 561 -10.19 34.92 0.24
N THR A 562 -9.39 35.97 0.46
CA THR A 562 -9.91 37.32 0.67
C THR A 562 -10.70 37.77 -0.56
N GLU A 563 -11.73 38.60 -0.34
CA GLU A 563 -12.69 38.97 -1.39
C GLU A 563 -12.01 39.58 -2.64
N LEU A 564 -10.93 40.33 -2.44
CA LEU A 564 -10.18 41.01 -3.50
C LEU A 564 -9.31 40.05 -4.31
N GLU A 565 -8.60 39.13 -3.65
CA GLU A 565 -7.73 38.14 -4.30
C GLU A 565 -8.54 37.03 -4.99
N PHE A 566 -9.67 36.63 -4.41
CA PHE A 566 -10.60 35.70 -5.05
C PHE A 566 -11.20 36.29 -6.34
N LYS A 567 -11.70 37.52 -6.29
CA LYS A 567 -12.24 38.22 -7.49
C LYS A 567 -11.18 38.34 -8.58
N ARG A 568 -9.93 38.65 -8.24
CA ARG A 568 -8.81 38.67 -9.19
C ARG A 568 -8.57 37.31 -9.83
N ARG A 569 -8.47 36.23 -9.05
CA ARG A 569 -8.22 34.86 -9.55
C ARG A 569 -9.37 34.32 -10.39
N LEU A 570 -10.61 34.58 -9.99
CA LEU A 570 -11.80 34.19 -10.75
C LEU A 570 -11.86 34.93 -12.08
N LYS A 571 -11.51 36.23 -12.08
CA LYS A 571 -11.39 37.01 -13.32
C LYS A 571 -10.30 36.45 -14.23
N THR A 572 -9.10 36.17 -13.70
CA THR A 572 -8.03 35.54 -14.49
C THR A 572 -8.45 34.19 -15.08
N TYR A 573 -9.18 33.37 -14.33
CA TYR A 573 -9.67 32.08 -14.81
C TYR A 573 -10.76 32.22 -15.89
N ASN A 574 -11.65 33.20 -15.77
CA ASN A 574 -12.70 33.44 -16.77
C ASN A 574 -12.19 34.19 -18.01
N ASP A 575 -11.11 34.95 -17.87
CA ASP A 575 -10.44 35.67 -18.96
C ASP A 575 -9.48 34.74 -19.74
N LEU A 576 -9.19 33.52 -19.24
CA LEU A 576 -8.55 32.48 -20.04
C LEU A 576 -9.53 32.08 -21.16
N GLY A 577 -9.14 32.29 -22.41
CA GLY A 577 -9.89 31.76 -23.55
C GLY A 577 -9.87 30.23 -23.57
N ASP A 578 -10.82 29.63 -24.30
CA ASP A 578 -10.89 28.16 -24.49
C ASP A 578 -9.56 27.58 -24.98
N ASP A 579 -8.80 28.33 -25.79
CA ASP A 579 -7.49 27.94 -26.32
C ASP A 579 -6.37 27.89 -25.28
N SER A 580 -6.48 28.63 -24.17
CA SER A 580 -5.47 28.66 -23.10
C SER A 580 -5.83 27.74 -21.93
N HIS A 581 -7.02 27.13 -21.95
CA HIS A 581 -7.49 26.27 -20.87
C HIS A 581 -6.74 24.92 -20.89
N PRO A 582 -6.26 24.41 -19.74
CA PRO A 582 -5.46 23.18 -19.69
C PRO A 582 -6.19 21.93 -20.20
N ALA A 583 -7.53 21.97 -20.32
CA ALA A 583 -8.32 20.89 -20.89
C ALA A 583 -7.96 20.58 -22.35
N LYS A 584 -7.62 21.60 -23.14
CA LYS A 584 -7.30 21.47 -24.57
C LYS A 584 -6.09 20.57 -24.81
N PHE A 585 -5.02 20.79 -24.05
CA PHE A 585 -3.84 19.92 -24.07
C PHE A 585 -4.20 18.44 -23.81
N PHE A 586 -5.05 18.17 -22.82
CA PHE A 586 -5.44 16.80 -22.51
C PHE A 586 -6.35 16.16 -23.58
N GLU A 587 -7.14 16.96 -24.29
CA GLU A 587 -7.90 16.50 -25.46
C GLU A 587 -6.96 16.16 -26.64
N GLU A 588 -5.96 16.99 -26.91
CA GLU A 588 -4.95 16.77 -27.97
C GLU A 588 -4.11 15.51 -27.72
N VAL A 589 -3.94 15.11 -26.45
CA VAL A 589 -3.18 13.92 -26.04
C VAL A 589 -4.07 12.65 -25.93
N ASP A 590 -5.31 12.68 -26.43
CA ASP A 590 -6.29 11.58 -26.34
C ASP A 590 -6.64 11.17 -24.88
N ARG A 591 -6.52 12.10 -23.92
CA ARG A 591 -6.91 11.89 -22.51
C ARG A 591 -7.90 12.96 -22.06
N PRO A 592 -9.09 13.06 -22.67
CA PRO A 592 -10.03 14.15 -22.41
C PRO A 592 -10.39 14.22 -20.92
N GLY A 593 -10.31 15.43 -20.36
CA GLY A 593 -10.69 15.68 -18.98
C GLY A 593 -12.18 15.48 -18.76
N GLU A 594 -12.53 14.88 -17.62
CA GLU A 594 -13.93 14.67 -17.26
C GLU A 594 -14.49 15.88 -16.53
N THR A 595 -15.45 16.53 -17.16
CA THR A 595 -16.17 17.67 -16.60
C THR A 595 -17.22 17.22 -15.58
N MET A 596 -17.04 17.63 -14.32
CA MET A 596 -17.95 17.36 -13.21
C MET A 596 -18.57 18.66 -12.70
N LYS A 597 -19.88 18.80 -12.85
CA LYS A 597 -20.63 19.96 -12.32
C LYS A 597 -20.85 19.82 -10.82
N ILE A 598 -20.40 20.82 -10.06
CA ILE A 598 -20.53 20.87 -8.60
C ILE A 598 -21.90 21.37 -8.17
N ASP A 599 -22.60 22.13 -9.01
CA ASP A 599 -23.89 22.75 -8.67
C ASP A 599 -24.96 21.69 -8.25
N ASP A 600 -24.81 20.43 -8.67
CA ASP A 600 -25.72 19.32 -8.35
C ASP A 600 -25.36 18.55 -7.06
N ASP A 601 -24.18 18.77 -6.45
CA ASP A 601 -23.71 18.02 -5.28
C ASP A 601 -23.94 18.79 -3.96
N LEU A 602 -25.07 18.53 -3.32
CA LEU A 602 -25.41 19.05 -1.98
C LEU A 602 -24.76 18.25 -0.82
N SER A 603 -23.90 17.27 -1.11
CA SER A 603 -23.28 16.44 -0.06
C SER A 603 -22.18 17.16 0.70
N VAL A 604 -22.06 16.85 2.00
CA VAL A 604 -20.97 17.35 2.84
C VAL A 604 -19.63 16.92 2.23
N ASN A 605 -18.78 17.90 1.92
CA ASN A 605 -17.43 17.70 1.37
C ASN A 605 -17.35 16.98 0.00
N HIS A 606 -18.39 17.05 -0.85
CA HIS A 606 -18.38 16.51 -2.24
C HIS A 606 -18.24 14.98 -2.34
N ARG A 607 -18.79 14.24 -1.39
CA ARG A 607 -18.69 12.77 -1.34
C ARG A 607 -19.29 12.09 -2.58
N ASN A 608 -20.32 12.68 -3.21
CA ASN A 608 -20.92 12.08 -4.40
C ASN A 608 -20.00 12.19 -5.62
N ILE A 609 -19.33 13.34 -5.79
CA ILE A 609 -18.33 13.52 -6.85
C ILE A 609 -17.16 12.55 -6.62
N VAL A 610 -16.67 12.41 -5.39
CA VAL A 610 -15.60 11.45 -5.08
C VAL A 610 -16.03 10.02 -5.40
N LYS A 611 -17.26 9.61 -5.07
CA LYS A 611 -17.78 8.28 -5.46
C LYS A 611 -17.84 8.07 -6.97
N LYS A 612 -18.30 9.07 -7.74
CA LYS A 612 -18.29 8.99 -9.21
C LYS A 612 -16.89 8.83 -9.78
N ILE A 613 -15.91 9.56 -9.23
CA ILE A 613 -14.50 9.41 -9.59
C ILE A 613 -14.04 8.00 -9.22
N MET A 614 -14.40 7.49 -8.05
CA MET A 614 -14.01 6.15 -7.60
C MET A 614 -14.57 5.03 -8.47
N ASP A 615 -15.84 5.11 -8.87
CA ASP A 615 -16.46 4.12 -9.76
C ASP A 615 -15.73 4.04 -11.13
N ARG A 616 -15.12 5.14 -11.57
CA ARG A 616 -14.37 5.22 -12.84
C ARG A 616 -12.92 4.77 -12.72
N VAL A 617 -12.22 5.21 -11.68
CA VAL A 617 -10.81 4.85 -11.41
C VAL A 617 -10.69 3.36 -11.01
N LYS A 618 -11.79 2.75 -10.51
CA LYS A 618 -11.91 1.37 -10.01
C LYS A 618 -11.14 1.18 -8.69
N GLU A 619 -11.02 -0.07 -8.24
CA GLU A 619 -10.40 -0.40 -6.96
C GLU A 619 -8.95 0.11 -6.85
N PRO A 620 -8.51 0.57 -5.65
CA PRO A 620 -7.14 0.99 -5.42
C PRO A 620 -6.15 -0.12 -5.79
N ARG A 621 -5.18 0.22 -6.65
CA ARG A 621 -4.11 -0.69 -7.10
C ARG A 621 -2.85 -0.59 -6.25
N ASN A 622 -3.01 -0.23 -4.97
CA ASN A 622 -1.91 -0.05 -4.02
C ASN A 622 -2.09 -1.00 -2.81
N TYR A 623 -1.05 -1.17 -2.01
CA TYR A 623 -1.19 -1.83 -0.70
C TYR A 623 -2.26 -1.12 0.12
N GLY A 624 -3.30 -1.86 0.49
CA GLY A 624 -4.36 -1.38 1.39
C GLY A 624 -3.80 -0.82 2.71
N PRO A 625 -4.63 -0.17 3.54
CA PRO A 625 -4.21 0.33 4.85
C PRO A 625 -3.52 -0.78 5.66
N THR A 626 -2.27 -0.53 6.07
CA THR A 626 -1.52 -1.50 6.88
C THR A 626 -2.26 -1.72 8.20
N ALA A 627 -2.05 -2.86 8.87
CA ALA A 627 -2.76 -3.14 10.13
C ALA A 627 -2.54 -2.04 11.18
N GLU A 628 -1.33 -1.48 11.23
CA GLU A 628 -0.98 -0.36 12.10
C GLU A 628 -1.67 0.93 11.68
N GLU A 629 -1.69 1.26 10.39
CA GLU A 629 -2.43 2.43 9.89
C GLU A 629 -3.93 2.29 10.14
N GLN A 630 -4.51 1.09 10.04
CA GLN A 630 -5.91 0.85 10.37
C GLN A 630 -6.18 1.08 11.86
N GLU A 631 -5.27 0.67 12.73
CA GLU A 631 -5.37 0.91 14.17
C GLU A 631 -5.18 2.39 14.52
N ILE A 632 -4.20 3.07 13.90
CA ILE A 632 -3.96 4.51 14.04
C ILE A 632 -5.17 5.29 13.50
N ALA A 633 -5.70 4.94 12.33
CA ALA A 633 -6.88 5.56 11.76
C ALA A 633 -8.11 5.37 12.66
N LYS A 634 -8.33 4.16 13.18
CA LYS A 634 -9.40 3.92 14.17
C LYS A 634 -9.19 4.77 15.43
N ARG A 635 -7.97 4.86 15.93
CA ARG A 635 -7.63 5.67 17.11
C ARG A 635 -7.84 7.15 16.88
N ASN A 636 -7.43 7.67 15.71
CA ASN A 636 -7.62 9.05 15.31
C ASN A 636 -9.10 9.37 15.10
N GLU A 637 -9.87 8.46 14.50
CA GLU A 637 -11.31 8.61 14.31
C GLU A 637 -12.06 8.64 15.65
N ILE A 638 -11.66 7.80 16.61
CA ILE A 638 -12.17 7.82 17.98
C ILE A 638 -11.82 9.16 18.64
N ALA A 639 -10.56 9.62 18.53
CA ALA A 639 -10.12 10.88 19.13
C ALA A 639 -10.81 12.11 18.52
N GLU A 640 -11.05 12.14 17.21
CA GLU A 640 -11.82 13.20 16.54
C GLU A 640 -13.28 13.20 16.99
N LYS A 641 -13.91 12.02 17.10
CA LYS A 641 -15.27 11.90 17.64
C LYS A 641 -15.34 12.42 19.07
N GLU A 642 -14.41 12.02 19.94
CA GLU A 642 -14.34 12.50 21.33
C GLU A 642 -14.12 14.01 21.42
N LYS A 643 -13.26 14.57 20.56
CA LYS A 643 -13.03 16.02 20.50
C LYS A 643 -14.29 16.76 20.07
N ARG A 644 -14.98 16.27 19.03
CA ARG A 644 -16.21 16.86 18.53
C ARG A 644 -17.34 16.79 19.57
N GLU A 645 -17.46 15.66 20.27
CA GLU A 645 -18.43 15.52 21.37
C GLU A 645 -18.15 16.46 22.54
N ARG A 646 -16.86 16.75 22.82
CA ARG A 646 -16.46 17.72 23.85
C ARG A 646 -16.81 19.14 23.44
N GLU A 647 -16.50 19.53 22.20
CA GLU A 647 -16.83 20.85 21.65
C GLU A 647 -18.36 21.07 21.63
N ASP A 648 -19.13 20.08 21.17
CA ASP A 648 -20.60 20.12 21.18
C ASP A 648 -21.16 20.22 22.61
N ARG A 649 -20.54 19.55 23.59
CA ARG A 649 -20.95 19.62 25.00
C ARG A 649 -20.69 21.01 25.59
N GLU A 650 -19.50 21.56 25.37
CA GLU A 650 -19.15 22.92 25.82
C GLU A 650 -20.05 23.98 25.18
N GLU A 651 -20.42 23.82 23.91
CA GLU A 651 -21.35 24.73 23.24
C GLU A 651 -22.77 24.63 23.81
N ARG A 652 -23.26 23.41 24.10
CA ARG A 652 -24.54 23.22 24.79
C ARG A 652 -24.53 23.83 26.19
N GLU A 653 -23.47 23.62 26.96
CA GLU A 653 -23.32 24.21 28.30
C GLU A 653 -23.34 25.74 28.24
N ARG A 654 -22.59 26.37 27.30
CA ARG A 654 -22.65 27.83 27.09
C ARG A 654 -24.05 28.32 26.74
N ASN A 655 -24.73 27.65 25.81
CA ASN A 655 -26.09 28.00 25.41
C ASN A 655 -27.10 27.84 26.57
N GLU A 656 -26.94 26.81 27.40
CA GLU A 656 -27.76 26.58 28.59
C GLU A 656 -27.53 27.64 29.67
N GLU A 657 -26.27 28.03 29.91
CA GLU A 657 -25.91 29.11 30.84
C GLU A 657 -26.49 30.46 30.39
N GLU A 658 -26.37 30.80 29.10
CA GLU A 658 -26.96 32.02 28.54
C GLU A 658 -28.49 32.02 28.68
N ALA A 659 -29.14 30.91 28.32
CA ALA A 659 -30.59 30.77 28.45
C ALA A 659 -31.04 30.82 29.92
N ALA A 660 -30.28 30.25 30.86
CA ALA A 660 -30.57 30.30 32.29
C ALA A 660 -30.43 31.73 32.84
N ASN A 661 -29.40 32.46 32.42
CA ASN A 661 -29.19 33.85 32.81
C ASN A 661 -30.33 34.75 32.30
N ASP A 662 -30.79 34.53 31.07
CA ASP A 662 -31.93 35.25 30.50
C ASP A 662 -33.26 34.94 31.22
N ARG A 663 -33.49 33.67 31.58
CA ARG A 663 -34.64 33.29 32.43
C ARG A 663 -34.57 33.97 33.79
N ALA A 664 -33.39 34.01 34.42
CA ALA A 664 -33.19 34.64 35.72
C ALA A 664 -33.46 36.15 35.68
N LYS A 665 -33.02 36.85 34.61
CA LYS A 665 -33.35 38.28 34.41
C LYS A 665 -34.86 38.49 34.26
N LYS A 666 -35.52 37.73 33.37
CA LYS A 666 -36.98 37.81 33.18
C LYS A 666 -37.75 37.53 34.46
N GLN A 667 -37.29 36.59 35.27
CA GLN A 667 -37.89 36.28 36.57
C GLN A 667 -37.77 37.45 37.55
N LYS A 668 -36.59 38.07 37.66
CA LYS A 668 -36.37 39.25 38.53
C LYS A 668 -37.24 40.43 38.12
N ASP A 669 -37.35 40.68 36.82
CA ASP A 669 -38.20 41.73 36.26
C ASP A 669 -39.68 41.45 36.51
N TRP A 670 -40.10 40.18 36.43
CA TRP A 670 -41.47 39.80 36.75
C TRP A 670 -41.78 39.93 38.24
N THR A 671 -40.87 39.50 39.12
CA THR A 671 -41.08 39.61 40.57
C THR A 671 -41.19 41.05 41.04
N THR A 672 -40.36 41.95 40.50
CA THR A 672 -40.40 43.38 40.84
C THR A 672 -41.71 44.03 40.36
N LYS A 673 -42.18 43.72 39.16
CA LYS A 673 -43.49 44.17 38.67
C LYS A 673 -44.65 43.63 39.52
N LEU A 674 -44.59 42.37 39.93
CA LEU A 674 -45.61 41.76 40.78
C LEU A 674 -45.68 42.43 42.15
N GLU A 675 -44.53 42.75 42.75
CA GLU A 675 -44.47 43.48 44.02
C GLU A 675 -45.04 44.89 43.90
N GLN A 676 -44.78 45.58 42.77
CA GLN A 676 -45.40 46.88 42.49
C GLN A 676 -46.92 46.76 42.42
N ILE A 677 -47.45 45.80 41.67
CA ILE A 677 -48.90 45.57 41.55
C ILE A 677 -49.53 45.28 42.92
N LYS A 678 -48.92 44.38 43.72
CA LYS A 678 -49.42 44.07 45.07
C LYS A 678 -49.45 45.30 45.97
N ARG A 679 -48.43 46.16 45.87
CA ARG A 679 -48.37 47.41 46.65
C ARG A 679 -49.47 48.38 46.21
N GLU A 680 -49.72 48.51 44.92
CA GLU A 680 -50.81 49.32 44.37
C GLU A 680 -52.19 48.79 44.79
N GLU A 681 -52.41 47.47 44.70
CA GLU A 681 -53.65 46.83 45.16
C GLU A 681 -53.89 47.06 46.66
N PHE A 682 -52.85 46.91 47.49
CA PHE A 682 -52.94 47.16 48.93
C PHE A 682 -53.30 48.62 49.22
N GLN A 683 -52.67 49.57 48.52
CA GLN A 683 -52.99 51.00 48.67
C GLN A 683 -54.44 51.30 48.25
N MET A 684 -54.93 50.70 47.16
CA MET A 684 -56.33 50.85 46.75
C MET A 684 -57.30 50.28 47.79
N LEU A 685 -57.02 49.10 48.33
CA LEU A 685 -57.86 48.48 49.38
C LEU A 685 -57.87 49.31 50.66
N ASP A 686 -56.71 49.84 51.10
CA ASP A 686 -56.64 50.67 52.30
C ASP A 686 -57.41 52.00 52.11
N ALA A 687 -57.29 52.62 50.93
CA ALA A 687 -58.07 53.81 50.56
C ALA A 687 -59.58 53.53 50.58
N GLN A 688 -60.03 52.38 50.06
CA GLN A 688 -61.45 51.97 50.12
C GLN A 688 -61.93 51.70 51.55
N SER A 689 -61.04 51.26 52.45
CA SER A 689 -61.38 51.01 53.86
C SER A 689 -61.43 52.27 54.73
N THR A 690 -60.84 53.38 54.26
CA THR A 690 -60.70 54.63 55.00
C THR A 690 -62.04 55.29 55.39
N PRO A 691 -63.06 55.37 54.50
CA PRO A 691 -64.37 55.93 54.86
C PRO A 691 -65.07 55.13 55.97
N LEU A 692 -64.99 53.79 55.92
CA LEU A 692 -65.59 52.91 56.92
C LEU A 692 -64.87 53.03 58.27
N ARG A 693 -63.52 53.08 58.27
CA ARG A 693 -62.73 53.34 59.48
C ARG A 693 -63.04 54.71 60.10
N ASN A 694 -63.15 55.75 59.27
CA ASN A 694 -63.51 57.09 59.74
C ASN A 694 -64.92 57.13 60.34
N TYR A 695 -65.89 56.44 59.74
CA TYR A 695 -67.23 56.32 60.29
C TYR A 695 -67.25 55.61 61.65
N LEU A 696 -66.56 54.46 61.75
CA LEU A 696 -66.43 53.72 63.01
C LEU A 696 -65.74 54.55 64.10
N MET A 697 -64.66 55.25 63.77
CA MET A 697 -63.93 56.13 64.69
C MET A 697 -64.76 57.34 65.15
N ALA A 698 -65.60 57.93 64.28
CA ALA A 698 -66.40 59.10 64.62
C ALA A 698 -67.66 58.76 65.42
N HIS A 699 -68.33 57.65 65.10
CA HIS A 699 -69.68 57.37 65.62
C HIS A 699 -69.75 56.19 66.59
N VAL A 700 -68.91 55.16 66.45
CA VAL A 700 -68.99 53.93 67.27
C VAL A 700 -67.96 53.94 68.39
N MET A 701 -66.73 54.35 68.08
CA MET A 701 -65.62 54.32 69.04
C MET A 701 -65.82 55.23 70.26
N PRO A 702 -66.37 56.46 70.17
CA PRO A 702 -66.56 57.29 71.36
C PRO A 702 -67.55 56.69 72.37
N THR A 703 -68.65 56.12 71.88
CA THR A 703 -69.66 55.45 72.71
C THR A 703 -69.12 54.15 73.31
N LEU A 704 -68.43 53.33 72.50
CA LEU A 704 -67.78 52.11 72.99
C LEU A 704 -66.69 52.41 74.02
N THR A 705 -65.89 53.46 73.82
CA THR A 705 -64.83 53.86 74.75
C THR A 705 -65.43 54.35 76.07
N LYS A 706 -66.54 55.13 76.04
CA LYS A 706 -67.27 55.52 77.26
C LYS A 706 -67.85 54.30 77.98
N ALA A 707 -68.49 53.38 77.26
CA ALA A 707 -69.02 52.14 77.82
C ALA A 707 -67.92 51.32 78.53
N LEU A 708 -66.74 51.21 77.91
CA LEU A 708 -65.59 50.50 78.48
C LEU A 708 -65.02 51.23 79.71
N ILE A 709 -64.96 52.55 79.70
CA ILE A 709 -64.50 53.35 80.85
C ILE A 709 -65.48 53.19 82.02
N GLU A 710 -66.79 53.25 81.76
CA GLU A 710 -67.81 53.13 82.80
C GLU A 710 -67.91 51.70 83.36
N CYS A 711 -67.74 50.70 82.50
CA CYS A 711 -67.56 49.30 82.93
C CYS A 711 -66.34 49.13 83.85
N CYS A 712 -65.22 49.80 83.55
CA CYS A 712 -64.04 49.79 84.41
C CYS A 712 -64.27 50.46 85.78
N GLN A 713 -65.21 51.42 85.87
CA GLN A 713 -65.54 52.12 87.11
C GLN A 713 -66.52 51.33 87.99
N VAL A 714 -67.57 50.76 87.39
CA VAL A 714 -68.63 50.04 88.12
C VAL A 714 -68.16 48.62 88.53
N ARG A 715 -67.23 48.03 87.77
CA ARG A 715 -66.76 46.64 87.95
C ARG A 715 -67.89 45.63 88.18
N PRO A 716 -68.82 45.50 87.22
CA PRO A 716 -69.88 44.51 87.29
C PRO A 716 -69.30 43.08 87.22
N ASP A 717 -70.04 42.11 87.76
CA ASP A 717 -69.66 40.69 87.74
C ASP A 717 -69.55 40.12 86.31
N ASP A 718 -70.30 40.67 85.34
CA ASP A 718 -70.14 40.40 83.90
C ASP A 718 -69.88 41.71 83.10
N PRO A 719 -68.64 41.96 82.67
CA PRO A 719 -68.29 43.17 81.93
C PRO A 719 -68.73 43.16 80.47
N ILE A 720 -68.98 41.99 79.86
CA ILE A 720 -69.39 41.91 78.44
C ILE A 720 -70.86 42.28 78.33
N ASP A 721 -71.69 41.71 79.20
CA ASP A 721 -73.14 41.97 79.20
C ASP A 721 -73.44 43.43 79.60
N PHE A 722 -72.68 43.98 80.54
CA PHE A 722 -72.77 45.39 80.93
C PHE A 722 -72.46 46.36 79.77
N VAL A 723 -71.39 46.12 79.02
CA VAL A 723 -71.02 46.95 77.87
C VAL A 723 -72.06 46.80 76.75
N ALA A 724 -72.61 45.60 76.53
CA ALA A 724 -73.69 45.38 75.57
C ALA A 724 -74.96 46.14 75.95
N GLU A 725 -75.44 46.05 77.19
CA GLU A 725 -76.57 46.84 77.68
C GLU A 725 -76.34 48.36 77.56
N TYR A 726 -75.13 48.81 77.88
CA TYR A 726 -74.77 50.22 77.77
C TYR A 726 -74.85 50.73 76.34
N LEU A 727 -74.32 49.95 75.39
CA LEU A 727 -74.40 50.25 73.96
C LEU A 727 -75.83 50.21 73.43
N PHE A 728 -76.69 49.32 73.94
CA PHE A 728 -78.12 49.31 73.61
C PHE A 728 -78.85 50.55 74.14
N LYS A 729 -78.48 51.05 75.33
CA LYS A 729 -79.10 52.25 75.94
C LYS A 729 -78.71 53.56 75.25
N GLU A 730 -77.49 53.68 74.73
CA GLU A 730 -77.02 54.88 74.03
C GLU A 730 -77.32 54.88 72.51
N ASN A 731 -78.00 53.85 71.99
CA ASN A 731 -78.28 53.74 70.55
C ASN A 731 -79.55 54.55 70.16
N PRO A 732 -79.47 55.62 69.35
CA PRO A 732 -80.60 56.50 69.04
C PRO A 732 -81.66 55.93 68.06
N GLN A 733 -81.71 54.60 67.86
CA GLN A 733 -82.73 53.92 67.05
C GLN A 733 -83.46 52.78 67.80
N VAL A 734 -83.37 52.74 69.14
CA VAL A 734 -84.23 51.93 70.01
C VAL A 734 -84.82 52.81 71.10
#